data_AF-A0A9Y4N2G1-F1
#
_entry.id   AF-A0A9Y4N2G1-F1
#
_cell.length_a   1.000
_cell.length_b   1.000
_cell.length_c   1.000
_cell.angle_alpha   90.00
_cell.angle_beta   90.00
_cell.angle_gamma   90.00
#
_symmetry.space_group_name_H-M   'P 1'
#
loop_
_entity.id
_entity.type
_entity.pdbx_description
1 polymer ?
#
loop_
_entity_poly.entity_id
_entity_poly.type
_entity_poly.pdbx_seq_one_letter_code
_entity_poly.pdbx_strand_id
1 'polypeptide(L)'
;MYISSDDNVVAVPLSRVFEEVGVPPLLSDGKEALAEEDDSVGIPPFSSEDRFEDDTEDDEETDDSDDSSDAVPHLVSTTVSSNFKDCSHFFYMQTPPAGIRGTSLKRICQKYADKLRYATLYDSSRRLPLYSAYIFKKSDGKRRMDTPWMYEPQLVSDDDSGNMREIPLSEDTPPLIEDSQAVLEDYTDAVEYKRGPLNPDLHQAEPDDKSSTYTLTNVVPMISDFLHISWNPYLDIIRRRLNNFCHGRAFMVTGVTVSGATIQRDKRDRLTIPKHLWLAYCCPWFDRNSPYEVRFMFPSYGGYALNGQTGHSVVEVPLKTLESYLKSQAAIDSDMTIFYKGCVSENPLKKKRSDLSKTLEVYLKSLSDIRHLVTMAFWVQIGFLLVSIMSIAVRGRVEKELSPECREFLYRGTPPTGLEHHSLQFICQRYNKKPRYVTLYNTKDHIPIYSAYTFKRSDGEKCVDVPWMYEPQLSTPSDTDEMQPFPRGYMHMNFEDAQAVLDDYTNAILYERGTLNPDEHQDEPDDKASTYTLTNVVPMVPGFNNGVWNKQEHIIRKRLNNYCHGIAYVVTGVITSGKMISRENMKRIAVPTYVWSAYCCVDYDHNTPYNERFRLPSFAHYGLNEEDNNGVVEMSVQKLEEFLKKTTFVNQNFQIFVDDCVPPASSRIEQRNI
;
A
#
# COMPACT_ATOMS: atom_id res chain seq x y z
N MET A 1 40.38 -39.58 -45.04
CA MET A 1 39.05 -39.08 -45.43
C MET A 1 38.91 -37.74 -44.73
N TYR A 2 38.72 -36.64 -45.49
CA TYR A 2 38.80 -35.25 -44.99
C TYR A 2 37.75 -35.00 -43.88
N ILE A 3 37.92 -34.11 -42.89
CA ILE A 3 38.48 -32.73 -42.88
C ILE A 3 39.22 -32.46 -41.54
N SER A 4 40.24 -31.59 -41.52
CA SER A 4 40.88 -30.99 -40.31
C SER A 4 40.28 -29.59 -40.04
N SER A 5 40.04 -29.12 -38.81
CA SER A 5 41.03 -28.55 -37.85
C SER A 5 41.82 -27.38 -38.46
N ASP A 6 41.94 -26.17 -37.86
CA ASP A 6 41.71 -25.73 -36.47
C ASP A 6 41.25 -24.25 -36.34
N ASP A 7 40.90 -23.84 -35.11
CA ASP A 7 41.46 -22.69 -34.34
C ASP A 7 40.52 -21.72 -33.57
N ASN A 8 41.02 -21.28 -32.40
CA ASN A 8 40.34 -20.49 -31.37
C ASN A 8 40.45 -18.96 -31.58
N VAL A 9 39.45 -18.19 -31.12
CA VAL A 9 39.62 -16.77 -30.73
C VAL A 9 38.77 -16.40 -29.51
N VAL A 10 39.33 -15.56 -28.63
CA VAL A 10 38.75 -15.02 -27.38
C VAL A 10 38.33 -13.54 -27.57
N ALA A 11 37.27 -13.08 -26.90
CA ALA A 11 36.68 -11.72 -27.02
C ALA A 11 37.56 -10.59 -26.40
N VAL A 12 37.41 -9.30 -26.76
CA VAL A 12 36.51 -8.22 -26.21
C VAL A 12 37.03 -6.88 -26.83
N PRO A 13 36.31 -5.73 -27.04
CA PRO A 13 34.90 -5.30 -26.82
C PRO A 13 34.21 -4.70 -28.10
N LEU A 14 33.27 -3.74 -27.95
CA LEU A 14 32.67 -2.86 -28.99
C LEU A 14 33.16 -1.39 -28.89
N SER A 15 33.15 -0.64 -30.01
CA SER A 15 32.74 0.79 -30.03
C SER A 15 32.41 1.34 -31.44
N ARG A 16 31.42 2.26 -31.51
CA ARG A 16 31.05 3.21 -32.62
C ARG A 16 30.42 2.69 -33.93
N VAL A 17 29.80 3.66 -34.66
CA VAL A 17 29.07 3.68 -35.97
C VAL A 17 27.54 3.74 -35.81
N PHE A 18 26.73 4.68 -36.34
CA PHE A 18 26.75 6.07 -36.92
C PHE A 18 25.26 6.54 -36.77
N GLU A 19 24.81 7.76 -36.40
CA GLU A 19 24.93 9.12 -36.98
C GLU A 19 24.49 9.26 -38.46
N GLU A 20 23.25 9.74 -38.70
CA GLU A 20 22.83 10.57 -39.87
C GLU A 20 21.33 10.94 -39.83
N VAL A 21 20.98 12.22 -39.59
CA VAL A 21 19.91 12.99 -40.29
C VAL A 21 20.29 14.48 -40.20
N GLY A 22 20.34 15.17 -41.35
CA GLY A 22 20.87 16.54 -41.44
C GLY A 22 19.89 17.69 -41.14
N VAL A 23 20.47 18.87 -40.94
CA VAL A 23 19.80 20.17 -40.71
C VAL A 23 20.10 21.13 -41.88
N PRO A 24 19.12 21.93 -42.37
CA PRO A 24 19.37 23.16 -43.11
C PRO A 24 19.20 24.43 -42.23
N PRO A 25 19.81 25.57 -42.60
CA PRO A 25 20.20 26.60 -41.62
C PRO A 25 19.25 27.82 -41.49
N LEU A 26 19.50 28.60 -40.44
CA LEU A 26 18.94 29.93 -40.17
C LEU A 26 19.38 30.99 -41.20
N LEU A 27 18.53 31.99 -41.42
CA LEU A 27 18.86 33.28 -42.04
C LEU A 27 18.06 34.41 -41.35
N SER A 28 18.61 35.63 -41.38
CA SER A 28 18.30 36.72 -40.45
C SER A 28 17.43 37.85 -41.04
N ASP A 29 17.11 38.80 -40.15
CA ASP A 29 16.75 40.21 -40.38
C ASP A 29 15.28 40.60 -40.62
N GLY A 30 14.82 41.57 -39.82
CA GLY A 30 13.50 42.22 -39.91
C GLY A 30 13.18 43.04 -38.65
N LYS A 31 13.18 44.37 -38.75
CA LYS A 31 12.92 45.35 -37.66
C LYS A 31 11.48 45.90 -37.71
N GLU A 32 11.05 46.51 -36.59
CA GLU A 32 10.01 47.57 -36.46
C GLU A 32 8.55 47.16 -36.85
N ALA A 33 7.45 47.77 -36.36
CA ALA A 33 7.13 48.51 -35.12
C ALA A 33 5.59 48.79 -35.04
N LEU A 34 5.07 49.06 -33.83
CA LEU A 34 3.84 49.85 -33.49
C LEU A 34 2.40 49.31 -33.71
N ALA A 35 1.47 49.96 -32.96
CA ALA A 35 0.00 49.83 -32.83
C ALA A 35 -0.54 48.60 -32.03
N GLU A 36 -1.23 48.73 -30.88
CA GLU A 36 -2.55 49.37 -30.56
C GLU A 36 -3.73 48.50 -31.11
N GLU A 37 -4.82 48.17 -30.39
CA GLU A 37 -5.50 48.74 -29.20
C GLU A 37 -6.02 47.66 -28.19
N ASP A 38 -6.27 48.14 -26.96
CA ASP A 38 -7.31 47.81 -25.95
C ASP A 38 -8.38 46.70 -26.20
N ASP A 39 -8.90 45.99 -25.18
CA ASP A 39 -9.75 46.57 -24.12
C ASP A 39 -9.45 46.12 -22.68
N SER A 40 -9.75 47.00 -21.74
CA SER A 40 -9.49 46.84 -20.29
C SER A 40 -10.77 46.94 -19.44
N VAL A 41 -10.77 46.26 -18.29
CA VAL A 41 -11.70 46.60 -17.18
C VAL A 41 -10.87 46.69 -15.90
N GLY A 42 -10.60 47.92 -15.47
CA GLY A 42 -9.78 48.23 -14.31
C GLY A 42 -10.55 48.26 -12.98
N ILE A 43 -9.79 48.11 -11.89
CA ILE A 43 -10.24 48.39 -10.52
C ILE A 43 -9.61 49.74 -10.10
N PRO A 44 -10.39 50.76 -9.71
CA PRO A 44 -9.84 52.00 -9.17
C PRO A 44 -9.66 51.93 -7.64
N PRO A 45 -8.56 52.47 -7.08
CA PRO A 45 -8.35 52.65 -5.64
C PRO A 45 -8.81 54.04 -5.16
N PHE A 46 -8.93 54.24 -3.84
CA PHE A 46 -8.95 55.58 -3.25
C PHE A 46 -8.26 55.64 -1.87
N SER A 47 -7.46 56.69 -1.69
CA SER A 47 -7.00 57.24 -0.41
C SER A 47 -8.10 58.17 0.17
N SER A 48 -7.97 58.93 1.26
CA SER A 48 -6.96 59.16 2.31
C SER A 48 -7.68 59.86 3.47
N GLU A 49 -7.05 59.92 4.66
CA GLU A 49 -7.18 61.00 5.68
C GLU A 49 -8.59 61.49 6.10
N ASP A 50 -8.88 61.43 7.40
CA ASP A 50 -9.03 62.70 8.12
C ASP A 50 -8.71 62.60 9.62
N ARG A 51 -8.44 63.75 10.22
CA ARG A 51 -7.78 63.94 11.52
C ARG A 51 -8.74 64.52 12.56
N PHE A 52 -8.67 64.06 13.81
CA PHE A 52 -9.03 64.88 14.97
C PHE A 52 -8.21 64.49 16.21
N GLU A 53 -7.43 65.45 16.69
CA GLU A 53 -6.84 65.48 18.03
C GLU A 53 -7.84 66.17 18.97
N ASP A 54 -7.94 65.74 20.22
CA ASP A 54 -7.91 66.67 21.36
C ASP A 54 -7.45 65.95 22.63
N ASP A 55 -6.75 66.67 23.49
CA ASP A 55 -6.07 66.16 24.68
C ASP A 55 -6.98 66.18 25.91
N THR A 56 -6.63 65.42 26.96
CA THR A 56 -6.49 65.95 28.34
C THR A 56 -5.87 64.93 29.31
N GLU A 57 -5.09 65.47 30.25
CA GLU A 57 -4.29 64.74 31.25
C GLU A 57 -5.06 64.50 32.57
N ASP A 58 -4.32 63.97 33.55
CA ASP A 58 -4.51 64.03 35.01
C ASP A 58 -5.29 62.91 35.75
N ASP A 59 -4.49 62.00 36.31
CA ASP A 59 -4.45 61.58 37.73
C ASP A 59 -5.71 61.71 38.62
N GLU A 60 -6.13 60.60 39.24
CA GLU A 60 -6.08 60.48 40.71
C GLU A 60 -6.19 59.01 41.20
N GLU A 61 -5.68 58.78 42.41
CA GLU A 61 -5.45 57.48 43.09
C GLU A 61 -6.49 57.28 44.21
N THR A 62 -7.05 56.07 44.43
CA THR A 62 -7.25 55.40 45.76
C THR A 62 -8.23 54.20 45.78
N ASP A 63 -7.73 53.10 46.36
CA ASP A 63 -8.30 52.12 47.31
C ASP A 63 -9.61 51.30 47.13
N ASP A 64 -9.42 50.00 47.46
CA ASP A 64 -10.29 49.02 48.14
C ASP A 64 -11.67 48.62 47.58
N SER A 65 -11.79 47.36 47.12
CA SER A 65 -12.25 46.24 48.00
C SER A 65 -12.36 44.88 47.26
N ASP A 66 -12.36 43.79 48.04
CA ASP A 66 -12.38 42.39 47.60
C ASP A 66 -13.62 41.99 46.77
N ASP A 67 -13.43 41.11 45.76
CA ASP A 67 -14.13 39.81 45.75
C ASP A 67 -13.34 38.75 44.97
N SER A 68 -13.49 37.49 45.38
CA SER A 68 -12.71 36.34 44.91
C SER A 68 -13.58 35.29 44.21
N SER A 69 -13.32 35.00 42.93
CA SER A 69 -13.72 33.70 42.36
C SER A 69 -12.93 33.30 41.10
N ASP A 70 -12.00 32.35 41.30
CA ASP A 70 -11.60 31.27 40.39
C ASP A 70 -11.85 31.42 38.87
N ALA A 71 -10.78 31.79 38.15
CA ALA A 71 -10.60 31.39 36.75
C ALA A 71 -9.13 31.03 36.51
N VAL A 72 -8.75 29.77 36.76
CA VAL A 72 -7.43 29.24 36.39
C VAL A 72 -7.38 29.06 34.87
N PRO A 73 -6.54 29.80 34.12
CA PRO A 73 -6.24 29.41 32.76
C PRO A 73 -5.29 28.22 32.83
N HIS A 74 -5.72 27.05 32.34
CA HIS A 74 -4.83 25.91 32.16
C HIS A 74 -3.83 26.21 31.03
N LEU A 75 -2.75 26.91 31.39
CA LEU A 75 -1.55 27.02 30.59
C LEU A 75 -0.94 25.62 30.49
N VAL A 76 -1.13 24.94 29.35
CA VAL A 76 -0.47 23.65 29.09
C VAL A 76 0.98 23.93 28.70
N SER A 77 1.80 24.21 29.72
CA SER A 77 3.26 24.23 29.62
C SER A 77 3.84 22.92 30.10
N THR A 78 4.39 22.14 29.17
CA THR A 78 5.50 21.18 29.33
C THR A 78 6.03 20.90 27.92
N THR A 79 7.25 21.27 27.49
CA THR A 79 8.59 21.08 28.10
C THR A 79 9.07 19.63 28.00
N VAL A 80 10.38 19.43 27.82
CA VAL A 80 11.05 18.12 27.84
C VAL A 80 10.52 17.26 28.98
N SER A 81 9.71 16.27 28.63
CA SER A 81 9.04 15.46 29.64
C SER A 81 10.02 14.47 30.27
N SER A 82 9.85 14.22 31.57
CA SER A 82 10.61 13.17 32.27
C SER A 82 10.30 11.77 31.71
N ASN A 83 9.21 11.63 30.96
CA ASN A 83 8.69 10.39 30.36
C ASN A 83 8.16 10.68 28.94
N PHE A 84 7.48 9.72 28.30
CA PHE A 84 6.85 9.89 26.98
C PHE A 84 5.31 9.97 27.07
N LYS A 85 4.74 10.50 28.16
CA LYS A 85 3.29 10.43 28.43
C LYS A 85 2.44 11.04 27.30
N ASP A 86 2.83 12.21 26.80
CA ASP A 86 2.01 13.00 25.86
C ASP A 86 2.07 12.43 24.43
N CYS A 87 3.22 11.85 24.05
CA CYS A 87 3.44 11.16 22.79
C CYS A 87 3.43 9.62 22.89
N SER A 88 2.83 9.08 23.97
CA SER A 88 2.82 7.63 24.26
C SER A 88 2.18 6.79 23.14
N HIS A 89 1.26 7.40 22.39
CA HIS A 89 0.51 6.77 21.32
C HIS A 89 1.36 6.34 20.10
N PHE A 90 2.60 6.81 19.95
CA PHE A 90 3.55 6.30 18.94
C PHE A 90 4.18 4.95 19.31
N PHE A 91 4.01 4.50 20.55
CA PHE A 91 4.55 3.24 21.03
C PHE A 91 3.48 2.14 21.05
N TYR A 92 3.87 0.92 20.69
CA TYR A 92 2.98 -0.24 20.79
C TYR A 92 2.53 -0.44 22.25
N MET A 93 1.23 -0.54 22.48
CA MET A 93 0.63 -0.57 23.83
C MET A 93 1.08 0.60 24.74
N GLN A 94 1.32 1.77 24.16
CA GLN A 94 1.74 3.01 24.85
C GLN A 94 3.02 2.85 25.71
N THR A 95 3.83 1.84 25.41
CA THR A 95 5.00 1.46 26.21
C THR A 95 6.29 1.67 25.43
N PRO A 96 7.18 2.60 25.83
CA PRO A 96 8.43 2.85 25.11
C PRO A 96 9.45 1.72 25.28
N PRO A 97 10.45 1.60 24.37
CA PRO A 97 11.58 0.71 24.54
C PRO A 97 12.29 0.89 25.89
N ALA A 98 12.62 -0.23 26.54
CA ALA A 98 13.35 -0.28 27.81
C ALA A 98 14.81 -0.71 27.61
N GLY A 99 15.66 -0.55 28.63
CA GLY A 99 17.04 -1.06 28.64
C GLY A 99 18.09 -0.26 27.86
N ILE A 100 17.81 0.98 27.45
CA ILE A 100 18.81 1.86 26.81
C ILE A 100 19.40 2.82 27.86
N ARG A 101 20.74 2.83 28.00
CA ARG A 101 21.46 3.61 29.01
C ARG A 101 22.13 4.86 28.42
N GLY A 102 22.08 5.96 29.15
CA GLY A 102 22.78 7.22 28.88
C GLY A 102 22.80 8.11 30.12
N THR A 103 23.72 9.06 30.16
CA THR A 103 23.90 9.97 31.32
C THR A 103 23.03 11.22 31.21
N SER A 104 22.72 11.67 29.99
CA SER A 104 21.95 12.89 29.72
C SER A 104 20.78 12.61 28.76
N LEU A 105 19.94 11.64 29.12
CA LEU A 105 18.80 11.23 28.32
C LEU A 105 17.65 12.24 28.38
N LYS A 106 17.26 12.76 27.21
CA LYS A 106 16.13 13.66 26.98
C LYS A 106 15.05 12.89 26.20
N ARG A 107 13.79 12.98 26.64
CA ARG A 107 12.64 12.33 25.99
C ARG A 107 11.85 13.40 25.25
N ILE A 108 11.91 13.34 23.92
CA ILE A 108 11.38 14.38 23.04
C ILE A 108 10.09 13.87 22.41
N CYS A 109 8.99 14.59 22.66
CA CYS A 109 7.73 14.41 21.95
C CYS A 109 7.70 15.38 20.76
N GLN A 110 8.17 14.90 19.61
CA GLN A 110 8.48 15.71 18.43
C GLN A 110 7.20 16.35 17.86
N LYS A 111 7.15 17.69 17.81
CA LYS A 111 5.93 18.45 17.49
C LYS A 111 6.20 19.41 16.33
N TYR A 112 5.33 19.38 15.31
CA TYR A 112 5.42 20.24 14.13
C TYR A 112 4.03 20.71 13.69
N ALA A 113 3.89 22.00 13.42
CA ALA A 113 2.61 22.68 13.17
C ALA A 113 1.56 22.32 14.25
N ASP A 114 1.97 22.48 15.52
CA ASP A 114 1.22 22.19 16.75
C ASP A 114 0.72 20.74 16.94
N LYS A 115 1.10 19.82 16.06
CA LYS A 115 0.74 18.40 16.15
C LYS A 115 1.95 17.57 16.53
N LEU A 116 1.75 16.61 17.43
CA LEU A 116 2.73 15.55 17.72
C LEU A 116 2.89 14.65 16.49
N ARG A 117 4.13 14.32 16.14
CA ARG A 117 4.48 13.59 14.90
C ARG A 117 5.19 12.27 15.15
N TYR A 118 6.11 12.22 16.12
CA TYR A 118 6.83 11.02 16.56
C TYR A 118 7.44 11.24 17.96
N ALA A 119 8.15 10.25 18.49
CA ALA A 119 8.87 10.35 19.76
C ALA A 119 10.35 9.99 19.56
N THR A 120 11.26 10.68 20.25
CA THR A 120 12.71 10.44 20.15
C THR A 120 13.34 10.35 21.55
N LEU A 121 14.20 9.36 21.76
CA LEU A 121 15.11 9.33 22.92
C LEU A 121 16.46 9.89 22.48
N TYR A 122 16.81 11.06 22.99
CA TYR A 122 18.02 11.80 22.65
C TYR A 122 19.03 11.76 23.79
N ASP A 123 20.32 11.64 23.50
CA ASP A 123 21.40 11.75 24.48
C ASP A 123 22.19 13.04 24.21
N SER A 124 21.91 14.09 24.98
CA SER A 124 22.50 15.41 24.74
C SER A 124 24.02 15.40 25.00
N SER A 125 24.52 14.50 25.85
CA SER A 125 25.96 14.34 26.08
C SER A 125 26.73 13.79 24.87
N ARG A 126 26.00 13.17 23.93
CA ARG A 126 26.53 12.58 22.69
C ARG A 126 26.06 13.32 21.43
N ARG A 127 25.17 14.30 21.60
CA ARG A 127 24.33 14.96 20.59
C ARG A 127 23.62 14.00 19.64
N LEU A 128 23.25 12.80 20.13
CA LEU A 128 22.83 11.67 19.29
C LEU A 128 21.44 11.15 19.69
N PRO A 129 20.48 11.01 18.76
CA PRO A 129 19.28 10.22 19.01
C PRO A 129 19.62 8.72 19.09
N LEU A 130 19.23 8.10 20.20
CA LEU A 130 19.40 6.67 20.43
C LEU A 130 18.30 5.84 19.75
N TYR A 131 17.07 6.40 19.67
CA TYR A 131 16.02 5.92 18.76
C TYR A 131 14.99 7.02 18.46
N SER A 132 14.30 6.86 17.32
CA SER A 132 13.00 7.48 17.02
C SER A 132 11.93 6.41 16.87
N ALA A 133 10.77 6.64 17.47
CA ALA A 133 9.59 5.77 17.44
C ALA A 133 8.40 6.51 16.83
N TYR A 134 7.74 5.89 15.86
CA TYR A 134 6.73 6.52 15.01
C TYR A 134 5.69 5.51 14.52
N ILE A 135 4.54 5.99 14.06
CA ILE A 135 3.58 5.16 13.33
C ILE A 135 3.89 5.27 11.84
N PHE A 136 4.02 4.12 11.16
CA PHE A 136 4.16 4.07 9.71
C PHE A 136 2.85 4.52 9.05
N LYS A 137 2.95 5.50 8.13
CA LYS A 137 1.82 6.01 7.35
C LYS A 137 1.98 5.50 5.92
N LYS A 138 1.00 4.73 5.41
CA LYS A 138 1.10 4.07 4.10
C LYS A 138 1.50 5.08 3.02
N SER A 139 2.71 4.93 2.49
CA SER A 139 3.39 5.98 1.73
C SER A 139 3.69 5.52 0.31
N ASP A 140 3.57 6.46 -0.64
CA ASP A 140 4.03 6.32 -2.02
C ASP A 140 5.56 6.20 -2.13
N GLY A 141 6.28 6.64 -1.09
CA GLY A 141 7.74 6.67 -1.06
C GLY A 141 8.35 7.89 -1.76
N LYS A 142 7.53 8.86 -2.21
CA LYS A 142 8.03 10.11 -2.79
C LYS A 142 8.64 10.97 -1.69
N ARG A 143 9.93 11.29 -1.83
CA ARG A 143 10.67 12.12 -0.88
C ARG A 143 10.35 13.60 -1.04
N ARG A 144 10.49 14.36 0.04
CA ARG A 144 10.42 15.84 -0.02
C ARG A 144 11.81 16.42 -0.26
N MET A 145 11.95 17.39 -1.18
CA MET A 145 13.26 18.01 -1.48
C MET A 145 13.41 19.43 -0.92
N ASP A 146 12.30 20.06 -0.54
CA ASP A 146 12.15 21.49 -0.24
C ASP A 146 11.80 21.76 1.24
N THR A 147 12.40 21.02 2.17
CA THR A 147 12.20 21.23 3.62
C THR A 147 13.47 21.75 4.29
N PRO A 148 13.43 22.89 5.01
CA PRO A 148 14.55 23.39 5.78
C PRO A 148 14.86 22.48 6.98
N TRP A 149 16.11 22.49 7.44
CA TRP A 149 16.50 21.76 8.63
C TRP A 149 16.06 22.50 9.89
N MET A 150 15.59 21.73 10.87
CA MET A 150 14.98 22.25 12.10
C MET A 150 15.74 21.79 13.35
N TYR A 151 15.63 22.58 14.41
CA TYR A 151 16.13 22.31 15.76
C TYR A 151 14.96 22.25 16.75
N GLU A 152 15.20 21.65 17.92
CA GLU A 152 14.24 21.59 19.03
C GLU A 152 14.51 22.73 20.02
N PRO A 153 13.65 23.77 20.12
CA PRO A 153 13.87 24.88 21.05
C PRO A 153 13.82 24.43 22.50
N GLN A 154 12.96 23.47 22.82
CA GLN A 154 12.86 22.82 24.14
C GLN A 154 14.15 22.10 24.62
N LEU A 155 15.17 21.92 23.78
CA LEU A 155 16.50 21.47 24.25
C LEU A 155 17.41 22.63 24.67
N VAL A 156 17.14 23.84 24.18
CA VAL A 156 17.89 25.08 24.43
C VAL A 156 17.46 25.70 25.76
N SER A 157 16.15 25.77 26.00
CA SER A 157 15.56 26.20 27.27
C SER A 157 14.30 25.39 27.57
N ASP A 158 14.08 25.04 28.84
CA ASP A 158 12.91 24.30 29.30
C ASP A 158 11.60 25.13 29.18
N ASP A 159 11.71 26.46 29.11
CA ASP A 159 10.59 27.41 28.92
C ASP A 159 10.22 27.65 27.44
N ASP A 160 11.02 27.13 26.49
CA ASP A 160 10.81 27.39 25.07
C ASP A 160 9.78 26.44 24.43
N SER A 161 9.31 26.78 23.23
CA SER A 161 8.26 26.00 22.57
C SER A 161 8.72 24.58 22.24
N GLY A 162 7.86 23.60 22.53
CA GLY A 162 8.06 22.23 22.07
C GLY A 162 7.80 22.01 20.57
N ASN A 163 7.40 23.04 19.81
CA ASN A 163 7.37 22.98 18.35
C ASN A 163 8.79 23.18 17.79
N MET A 164 9.24 22.26 16.94
CA MET A 164 10.50 22.41 16.20
C MET A 164 10.48 23.67 15.32
N ARG A 165 11.62 24.34 15.20
CA ARG A 165 11.80 25.60 14.44
C ARG A 165 12.93 25.46 13.44
N GLU A 166 12.87 26.24 12.35
CA GLU A 166 13.93 26.28 11.34
C GLU A 166 15.25 26.77 11.94
N ILE A 167 16.37 26.15 11.55
CA ILE A 167 17.70 26.58 11.97
C ILE A 167 18.00 27.92 11.28
N PRO A 168 18.38 28.99 12.03
CA PRO A 168 18.75 30.26 11.44
C PRO A 168 19.92 30.11 10.46
N LEU A 169 19.80 30.69 9.27
CA LEU A 169 20.83 30.67 8.22
C LEU A 169 21.92 31.76 8.40
N SER A 170 22.00 32.39 9.57
CA SER A 170 23.03 33.38 9.90
C SER A 170 24.39 32.74 10.14
N GLU A 171 25.48 33.44 9.81
CA GLU A 171 26.86 32.93 9.93
C GLU A 171 27.21 32.44 11.34
N ASP A 172 26.58 33.01 12.38
CA ASP A 172 26.60 32.50 13.75
C ASP A 172 25.26 31.84 14.11
N THR A 173 25.23 30.50 14.23
CA THR A 173 24.16 29.81 14.95
C THR A 173 24.27 30.18 16.44
N PRO A 174 23.19 30.60 17.13
CA PRO A 174 23.25 30.99 18.53
C PRO A 174 23.94 29.92 19.41
N PRO A 175 24.97 30.27 20.22
CA PRO A 175 25.77 29.28 20.96
C PRO A 175 24.95 28.32 21.84
N LEU A 176 23.83 28.80 22.38
CA LEU A 176 22.89 28.00 23.17
C LEU A 176 22.30 26.81 22.38
N ILE A 177 22.05 26.97 21.07
CA ILE A 177 21.61 25.87 20.20
C ILE A 177 22.76 24.88 20.03
N GLU A 178 23.95 25.37 19.69
CA GLU A 178 25.15 24.54 19.49
C GLU A 178 25.50 23.70 20.74
N ASP A 179 25.34 24.25 21.93
CA ASP A 179 25.59 23.54 23.18
C ASP A 179 24.54 22.44 23.42
N SER A 180 23.27 22.73 23.16
CA SER A 180 22.13 21.83 23.44
C SER A 180 22.03 20.60 22.54
N GLN A 181 22.35 20.74 21.25
CA GLN A 181 22.09 19.72 20.23
C GLN A 181 23.08 19.81 19.05
N ALA A 182 22.98 18.86 18.11
CA ALA A 182 23.77 18.89 16.89
C ALA A 182 23.33 20.06 15.98
N VAL A 183 24.29 20.69 15.31
CA VAL A 183 24.06 21.78 14.34
C VAL A 183 24.54 21.38 12.94
N LEU A 184 24.25 22.18 11.90
CA LEU A 184 24.57 21.80 10.52
C LEU A 184 26.09 21.75 10.28
N GLU A 185 26.81 22.63 10.97
CA GLU A 185 28.25 22.83 10.93
C GLU A 185 29.00 21.59 11.46
N ASP A 186 28.36 20.79 12.33
CA ASP A 186 28.90 19.52 12.84
C ASP A 186 29.05 18.45 11.73
N TYR A 187 28.46 18.67 10.56
CA TYR A 187 28.56 17.80 9.39
C TYR A 187 29.44 18.37 8.26
N THR A 188 29.87 19.64 8.33
CA THR A 188 30.59 20.32 7.22
C THR A 188 31.91 19.64 6.89
N ASP A 189 32.73 19.35 7.91
CA ASP A 189 34.04 18.69 7.75
C ASP A 189 33.93 17.14 7.69
N ALA A 190 32.75 16.59 7.98
CA ALA A 190 32.51 15.15 8.11
C ALA A 190 32.21 14.49 6.74
N VAL A 191 33.08 14.71 5.73
CA VAL A 191 32.81 14.42 4.31
C VAL A 191 32.33 12.99 4.00
N GLU A 192 32.82 11.97 4.74
CA GLU A 192 32.42 10.56 4.61
C GLU A 192 30.99 10.26 5.11
N TYR A 193 30.47 11.12 5.99
CA TYR A 193 29.20 10.94 6.67
C TYR A 193 28.08 11.78 6.03
N LYS A 194 26.88 11.22 6.06
CA LYS A 194 25.63 11.87 5.66
C LYS A 194 24.64 11.84 6.82
N ARG A 195 23.72 12.79 6.82
CA ARG A 195 22.60 12.87 7.78
C ARG A 195 21.59 11.76 7.46
N GLY A 196 21.63 10.68 8.21
CA GLY A 196 20.69 9.57 8.06
C GLY A 196 19.55 9.66 9.08
N PRO A 197 18.28 9.80 8.68
CA PRO A 197 17.15 9.90 9.61
C PRO A 197 16.78 8.54 10.22
N LEU A 198 16.35 8.57 11.49
CA LEU A 198 15.80 7.39 12.18
C LEU A 198 14.30 7.23 11.88
N ASN A 199 13.54 8.32 11.88
CA ASN A 199 12.21 8.39 11.25
C ASN A 199 12.35 8.99 9.84
N PRO A 200 12.33 8.21 8.74
CA PRO A 200 12.53 8.72 7.38
C PRO A 200 11.22 9.26 6.78
N ASP A 201 11.34 10.28 5.93
CA ASP A 201 10.23 10.85 5.15
C ASP A 201 9.51 9.79 4.27
N LEU A 202 10.27 8.81 3.77
CA LEU A 202 9.82 7.61 3.05
C LEU A 202 8.72 6.81 3.79
N HIS A 203 8.67 6.87 5.12
CA HIS A 203 7.67 6.16 5.95
C HIS A 203 6.48 7.05 6.36
N GLN A 204 6.45 8.29 5.88
CA GLN A 204 5.40 9.28 6.13
C GLN A 204 4.60 9.52 4.84
N ALA A 205 3.34 9.92 4.99
CA ALA A 205 2.42 10.15 3.86
C ALA A 205 2.19 11.64 3.60
N GLU A 206 1.67 12.37 4.59
CA GLU A 206 1.29 13.78 4.45
C GLU A 206 2.50 14.73 4.38
N PRO A 207 2.38 15.90 3.70
CA PRO A 207 3.47 16.88 3.59
C PRO A 207 4.05 17.32 4.94
N ASP A 208 3.21 17.66 5.92
CA ASP A 208 3.67 18.03 7.27
C ASP A 208 4.44 16.90 7.97
N ASP A 209 3.97 15.65 7.80
CA ASP A 209 4.55 14.50 8.46
C ASP A 209 5.94 14.22 7.89
N LYS A 210 6.07 14.25 6.56
CA LYS A 210 7.36 14.20 5.85
C LYS A 210 8.27 15.33 6.36
N SER A 211 7.76 16.56 6.42
CA SER A 211 8.52 17.75 6.83
C SER A 211 9.06 17.66 8.27
N SER A 212 8.26 17.12 9.20
CA SER A 212 8.66 16.95 10.60
C SER A 212 9.87 16.03 10.82
N THR A 213 10.28 15.25 9.82
CA THR A 213 11.45 14.36 9.92
C THR A 213 12.80 15.08 9.77
N TYR A 214 12.81 16.33 9.29
CA TYR A 214 14.00 17.12 8.96
C TYR A 214 14.58 17.86 10.18
N THR A 215 14.66 17.19 11.33
CA THR A 215 15.27 17.73 12.55
C THR A 215 16.64 17.15 12.80
N LEU A 216 17.56 17.94 13.37
CA LEU A 216 18.87 17.42 13.76
C LEU A 216 18.80 16.46 14.97
N THR A 217 17.69 16.46 15.71
CA THR A 217 17.40 15.47 16.76
C THR A 217 16.87 14.14 16.22
N ASN A 218 16.56 14.01 14.92
CA ASN A 218 16.10 12.76 14.30
C ASN A 218 17.15 12.08 13.40
N VAL A 219 18.31 12.70 13.18
CA VAL A 219 19.38 12.17 12.31
C VAL A 219 20.61 11.70 13.08
N VAL A 220 21.34 10.78 12.47
CA VAL A 220 22.64 10.26 12.93
C VAL A 220 23.65 10.32 11.78
N PRO A 221 24.97 10.40 12.06
CA PRO A 221 25.99 10.34 11.02
C PRO A 221 26.12 8.90 10.49
N MET A 222 25.71 8.69 9.25
CA MET A 222 25.82 7.40 8.53
C MET A 222 26.86 7.51 7.42
N ILE A 223 27.69 6.49 7.23
CA ILE A 223 28.63 6.44 6.10
C ILE A 223 27.84 6.46 4.79
N SER A 224 28.27 7.28 3.84
CA SER A 224 27.56 7.53 2.57
C SER A 224 27.16 6.24 1.84
N ASP A 225 28.12 5.34 1.61
CA ASP A 225 27.89 4.09 0.88
C ASP A 225 26.90 3.18 1.61
N PHE A 226 27.06 3.01 2.92
CA PHE A 226 26.11 2.24 3.73
C PHE A 226 24.69 2.84 3.66
N LEU A 227 24.55 4.17 3.79
CA LEU A 227 23.26 4.84 3.71
C LEU A 227 22.59 4.61 2.34
N HIS A 228 23.33 4.78 1.24
CA HIS A 228 22.76 4.70 -0.12
C HIS A 228 22.59 3.27 -0.65
N ILE A 229 23.52 2.35 -0.35
CA ILE A 229 23.57 1.00 -0.91
C ILE A 229 22.83 -0.03 -0.03
N SER A 230 22.81 0.15 1.30
CA SER A 230 22.18 -0.80 2.22
C SER A 230 20.95 -0.26 2.93
N TRP A 231 21.06 0.92 3.58
CA TRP A 231 20.01 1.38 4.49
C TRP A 231 18.78 1.92 3.74
N ASN A 232 18.98 2.81 2.76
CA ASN A 232 17.87 3.36 1.97
C ASN A 232 17.06 2.26 1.23
N PRO A 233 17.67 1.27 0.56
CA PRO A 233 16.93 0.14 -0.01
C PRO A 233 16.19 -0.69 1.03
N TYR A 234 16.77 -0.90 2.22
CA TYR A 234 16.11 -1.63 3.30
C TYR A 234 14.87 -0.90 3.84
N LEU A 235 14.95 0.42 4.03
CA LEU A 235 13.79 1.22 4.41
C LEU A 235 12.66 1.09 3.37
N ASP A 236 12.98 1.10 2.07
CA ASP A 236 11.98 0.94 1.01
C ASP A 236 11.37 -0.49 0.96
N ILE A 237 12.17 -1.53 1.22
CA ILE A 237 11.67 -2.91 1.41
C ILE A 237 10.65 -2.96 2.55
N ILE A 238 10.96 -2.33 3.69
CA ILE A 238 10.07 -2.27 4.85
C ILE A 238 8.80 -1.47 4.55
N ARG A 239 8.90 -0.31 3.88
CA ARG A 239 7.74 0.47 3.42
C ARG A 239 6.79 -0.39 2.59
N ARG A 240 7.31 -1.05 1.56
CA ARG A 240 6.48 -1.87 0.65
C ARG A 240 5.87 -3.07 1.36
N ARG A 241 6.65 -3.79 2.21
CA ARG A 241 6.15 -4.91 3.01
C ARG A 241 5.00 -4.50 3.92
N LEU A 242 5.09 -3.34 4.56
CA LEU A 242 4.04 -2.81 5.43
C LEU A 242 2.84 -2.25 4.64
N ASN A 243 3.05 -1.60 3.49
CA ASN A 243 1.95 -1.20 2.60
C ASN A 243 1.09 -2.41 2.20
N ASN A 244 1.74 -3.47 1.71
CA ASN A 244 1.09 -4.64 1.10
C ASN A 244 0.44 -5.55 2.16
N PHE A 245 1.11 -5.80 3.29
CA PHE A 245 0.69 -6.84 4.24
C PHE A 245 0.24 -6.32 5.61
N CYS A 246 0.42 -5.04 5.95
CA CYS A 246 -0.15 -4.48 7.19
C CYS A 246 -1.52 -3.83 6.92
N HIS A 247 -2.55 -4.27 7.63
CA HIS A 247 -3.90 -3.70 7.57
C HIS A 247 -4.15 -2.67 8.69
N GLY A 248 -3.51 -2.85 9.85
CA GLY A 248 -3.64 -1.96 11.00
C GLY A 248 -2.54 -0.90 11.12
N ARG A 249 -2.41 -0.34 12.33
CA ARG A 249 -1.27 0.54 12.68
C ARG A 249 0.00 -0.30 12.79
N ALA A 250 1.01 0.04 12.00
CA ALA A 250 2.38 -0.43 12.19
C ALA A 250 3.15 0.57 13.05
N PHE A 251 3.61 0.10 14.22
CA PHE A 251 4.48 0.84 15.12
C PHE A 251 5.94 0.56 14.76
N MET A 252 6.72 1.61 14.58
CA MET A 252 8.11 1.55 14.13
C MET A 252 9.02 2.04 15.25
N VAL A 253 10.17 1.39 15.42
CA VAL A 253 11.29 1.91 16.21
C VAL A 253 12.57 1.73 15.41
N THR A 254 13.22 2.84 15.10
CA THR A 254 14.55 2.85 14.46
C THR A 254 15.54 3.44 15.45
N GLY A 255 16.67 2.79 15.67
CA GLY A 255 17.66 3.23 16.65
C GLY A 255 19.07 2.84 16.29
N VAL A 256 19.98 3.16 17.21
CA VAL A 256 21.42 2.98 17.02
C VAL A 256 22.09 2.33 18.22
N THR A 257 23.33 1.89 18.02
CA THR A 257 24.25 1.47 19.09
C THR A 257 25.50 2.35 19.02
N VAL A 258 26.02 2.84 20.13
CA VAL A 258 27.19 3.75 20.13
C VAL A 258 28.52 3.03 19.87
N SER A 259 29.44 3.66 19.14
CA SER A 259 30.78 3.12 18.85
C SER A 259 31.87 3.60 19.82
N GLY A 260 31.70 4.79 20.39
CA GLY A 260 32.75 5.52 21.12
C GLY A 260 33.58 6.46 20.24
N ALA A 261 33.47 6.39 18.91
CA ALA A 261 34.05 7.36 17.99
C ALA A 261 33.18 8.63 17.85
N THR A 262 33.81 9.75 17.54
CA THR A 262 33.20 11.08 17.46
C THR A 262 33.64 11.83 16.21
N ILE A 263 32.75 12.65 15.66
CA ILE A 263 33.10 13.70 14.70
C ILE A 263 33.66 14.88 15.48
N GLN A 264 34.85 15.35 15.06
CA GLN A 264 35.51 16.54 15.60
C GLN A 264 35.12 17.77 14.78
N ARG A 265 34.83 18.88 15.44
CA ARG A 265 34.84 20.22 14.85
C ARG A 265 35.68 21.12 15.76
N ASP A 266 36.55 21.96 15.20
CA ASP A 266 37.40 22.87 15.99
C ASP A 266 38.24 22.19 17.09
N LYS A 267 38.62 20.92 16.87
CA LYS A 267 39.31 20.03 17.84
C LYS A 267 38.48 19.71 19.11
N ARG A 268 37.15 19.75 19.01
CA ARG A 268 36.21 19.35 20.05
C ARG A 268 35.35 18.18 19.59
N ASP A 269 35.09 17.24 20.49
CA ASP A 269 34.06 16.21 20.32
C ASP A 269 32.68 16.87 20.15
N ARG A 270 32.13 16.84 18.94
CA ARG A 270 30.80 17.41 18.65
C ARG A 270 29.72 16.34 18.69
N LEU A 271 29.85 15.29 17.87
CA LEU A 271 28.77 14.35 17.56
C LEU A 271 29.28 12.89 17.61
N THR A 272 28.59 12.01 18.35
CA THR A 272 28.98 10.59 18.44
C THR A 272 28.58 9.81 17.18
N ILE A 273 29.47 8.96 16.68
CA ILE A 273 29.22 8.09 15.52
C ILE A 273 28.59 6.77 15.99
N PRO A 274 27.43 6.35 15.45
CA PRO A 274 26.84 5.06 15.78
C PRO A 274 27.61 3.92 15.11
N LYS A 275 27.77 2.79 15.83
CA LYS A 275 28.42 1.56 15.35
C LYS A 275 27.50 0.73 14.45
N HIS A 276 26.27 0.54 14.90
CA HIS A 276 25.25 -0.22 14.17
C HIS A 276 23.92 0.54 14.24
N LEU A 277 23.14 0.40 13.19
CA LEU A 277 21.77 0.88 13.11
C LEU A 277 20.85 -0.34 13.12
N TRP A 278 19.66 -0.14 13.68
CA TRP A 278 18.64 -1.17 13.75
C TRP A 278 17.26 -0.57 13.55
N LEU A 279 16.35 -1.38 13.00
CA LEU A 279 14.95 -1.05 12.83
C LEU A 279 14.12 -2.26 13.23
N ALA A 280 13.02 -2.02 13.92
CA ALA A 280 12.00 -3.01 14.19
C ALA A 280 10.61 -2.44 13.92
N TYR A 281 9.68 -3.31 13.53
CA TYR A 281 8.27 -2.96 13.35
C TYR A 281 7.36 -3.92 14.09
N CYS A 282 6.18 -3.42 14.47
CA CYS A 282 5.09 -4.17 15.07
C CYS A 282 3.79 -3.81 14.36
N CYS A 283 3.24 -4.73 13.58
CA CYS A 283 1.94 -4.66 12.94
C CYS A 283 1.03 -5.77 13.52
N PRO A 284 0.18 -5.46 14.51
CA PRO A 284 -0.68 -6.47 15.16
C PRO A 284 -1.72 -7.09 14.21
N TRP A 285 -2.21 -6.31 13.24
CA TRP A 285 -3.24 -6.71 12.28
C TRP A 285 -2.70 -6.66 10.85
N PHE A 286 -2.45 -7.85 10.29
CA PHE A 286 -1.74 -8.07 9.03
C PHE A 286 -2.43 -9.17 8.20
N ASP A 287 -2.12 -9.23 6.90
CA ASP A 287 -2.62 -10.25 5.97
C ASP A 287 -2.15 -11.65 6.38
N ARG A 288 -3.07 -12.52 6.78
CA ARG A 288 -2.74 -13.90 7.19
C ARG A 288 -2.48 -14.83 6.01
N ASN A 289 -2.83 -14.37 4.82
CA ASN A 289 -2.61 -15.01 3.54
C ASN A 289 -1.41 -14.39 2.79
N SER A 290 -0.60 -13.58 3.49
CA SER A 290 0.72 -13.18 3.01
C SER A 290 1.54 -14.44 2.71
N PRO A 291 2.39 -14.44 1.66
CA PRO A 291 3.20 -15.60 1.27
C PRO A 291 4.07 -16.13 2.41
N TYR A 292 4.50 -17.39 2.32
CA TYR A 292 5.16 -18.07 3.44
C TYR A 292 6.39 -17.30 3.96
N GLU A 293 7.18 -16.75 3.05
CA GLU A 293 8.47 -16.12 3.34
C GLU A 293 8.36 -14.73 3.98
N VAL A 294 7.19 -14.08 3.91
CA VAL A 294 6.91 -12.85 4.65
C VAL A 294 5.98 -13.08 5.84
N ARG A 295 5.19 -14.16 5.85
CA ARG A 295 4.21 -14.44 6.92
C ARG A 295 4.87 -14.62 8.28
N PHE A 296 6.07 -15.21 8.33
CA PHE A 296 6.82 -15.35 9.59
C PHE A 296 7.42 -14.03 10.11
N MET A 297 7.44 -12.98 9.27
CA MET A 297 7.89 -11.64 9.63
C MET A 297 6.80 -10.81 10.32
N PHE A 298 5.61 -11.37 10.54
CA PHE A 298 4.50 -10.73 11.24
C PHE A 298 4.12 -11.51 12.52
N PRO A 299 3.64 -10.83 13.59
CA PRO A 299 3.29 -9.41 13.66
C PRO A 299 4.50 -8.48 13.82
N SER A 300 5.72 -8.99 14.03
CA SER A 300 6.91 -8.15 14.20
C SER A 300 8.19 -8.80 13.68
N TYR A 301 9.02 -7.98 13.04
CA TYR A 301 10.37 -8.33 12.60
C TYR A 301 11.29 -7.13 12.78
N GLY A 302 12.57 -7.31 12.50
CA GLY A 302 13.51 -6.21 12.41
C GLY A 302 14.78 -6.59 11.66
N GLY A 303 15.70 -5.65 11.62
CA GLY A 303 17.01 -5.85 11.02
C GLY A 303 18.03 -4.89 11.61
N TYR A 304 19.30 -5.24 11.45
CA TYR A 304 20.42 -4.40 11.89
C TYR A 304 21.55 -4.45 10.87
N ALA A 305 22.40 -3.42 10.88
CA ALA A 305 23.55 -3.31 9.99
C ALA A 305 24.70 -2.55 10.66
N LEU A 306 25.94 -2.87 10.26
CA LEU A 306 27.13 -2.12 10.65
C LEU A 306 27.20 -0.82 9.85
N ASN A 307 27.39 0.31 10.56
CA ASN A 307 27.70 1.61 9.95
C ASN A 307 29.21 1.64 9.61
N GLY A 308 29.59 0.88 8.59
CA GLY A 308 30.99 0.67 8.17
C GLY A 308 31.14 0.75 6.64
N GLN A 309 32.38 0.94 6.17
CA GLN A 309 32.69 0.91 4.72
C GLN A 309 32.63 -0.52 4.13
N THR A 310 32.70 -1.56 4.96
CA THR A 310 32.58 -2.97 4.55
C THR A 310 31.72 -3.75 5.54
N GLY A 311 31.14 -4.88 5.13
CA GLY A 311 30.27 -5.69 5.99
C GLY A 311 28.94 -5.01 6.37
N HIS A 312 28.54 -3.99 5.63
CA HIS A 312 27.42 -3.10 5.93
C HIS A 312 26.06 -3.58 5.37
N SER A 313 25.96 -4.85 4.98
CA SER A 313 24.71 -5.49 4.56
C SER A 313 23.72 -5.55 5.73
N VAL A 314 22.43 -5.37 5.46
CA VAL A 314 21.39 -5.51 6.48
C VAL A 314 21.10 -6.98 6.77
N VAL A 315 21.12 -7.34 8.04
CA VAL A 315 20.76 -8.67 8.54
C VAL A 315 19.35 -8.60 9.13
N GLU A 316 18.36 -9.11 8.40
CA GLU A 316 16.98 -9.22 8.90
C GLU A 316 16.82 -10.44 9.82
N VAL A 317 16.16 -10.25 10.97
CA VAL A 317 16.02 -11.27 12.00
C VAL A 317 14.69 -11.15 12.77
N PRO A 318 14.20 -12.24 13.41
CA PRO A 318 13.08 -12.16 14.33
C PRO A 318 13.34 -11.16 15.46
N LEU A 319 12.28 -10.49 15.93
CA LEU A 319 12.38 -9.45 16.97
C LEU A 319 13.21 -9.88 18.20
N LYS A 320 12.96 -11.09 18.71
CA LYS A 320 13.69 -11.66 19.86
C LYS A 320 15.20 -11.83 19.59
N THR A 321 15.58 -12.13 18.35
CA THR A 321 16.97 -12.23 17.91
C THR A 321 17.62 -10.85 17.83
N LEU A 322 16.90 -9.84 17.33
CA LEU A 322 17.36 -8.44 17.35
C LEU A 322 17.56 -7.95 18.80
N GLU A 323 16.59 -8.16 19.68
CA GLU A 323 16.72 -7.81 21.10
C GLU A 323 17.91 -8.52 21.77
N SER A 324 18.13 -9.81 21.46
CA SER A 324 19.29 -10.57 21.97
C SER A 324 20.61 -10.03 21.44
N TYR A 325 20.66 -9.61 20.17
CA TYR A 325 21.82 -8.96 19.58
C TYR A 325 22.10 -7.61 20.24
N LEU A 326 21.07 -6.78 20.45
CA LEU A 326 21.20 -5.48 21.11
C LEU A 326 21.70 -5.62 22.56
N LYS A 327 21.24 -6.63 23.31
CA LYS A 327 21.74 -6.96 24.67
C LYS A 327 23.22 -7.30 24.74
N SER A 328 23.85 -7.67 23.62
CA SER A 328 25.31 -7.92 23.55
C SER A 328 26.14 -6.64 23.41
N GLN A 329 25.50 -5.47 23.24
CA GLN A 329 26.17 -4.19 23.03
C GLN A 329 26.34 -3.43 24.35
N ALA A 330 27.54 -2.88 24.61
CA ALA A 330 27.94 -2.36 25.92
C ALA A 330 27.09 -1.20 26.51
N ALA A 331 26.28 -0.52 25.69
CA ALA A 331 25.40 0.59 26.11
C ALA A 331 23.93 0.16 26.35
N ILE A 332 23.63 -1.13 26.23
CA ILE A 332 22.29 -1.70 26.30
C ILE A 332 22.23 -2.71 27.45
N ASP A 333 21.14 -2.68 28.20
CA ASP A 333 20.91 -3.51 29.37
C ASP A 333 20.29 -4.87 29.01
N SER A 334 20.48 -5.84 29.89
CA SER A 334 19.91 -7.18 29.87
C SER A 334 18.38 -7.21 29.78
N ASP A 335 17.68 -6.17 30.24
CA ASP A 335 16.22 -6.04 30.18
C ASP A 335 15.70 -5.43 28.86
N MET A 336 16.58 -5.08 27.91
CA MET A 336 16.23 -4.47 26.63
C MET A 336 15.04 -5.16 25.95
N THR A 337 14.02 -4.37 25.65
CA THR A 337 12.82 -4.76 24.91
C THR A 337 12.38 -3.61 24.03
N ILE A 338 12.06 -3.89 22.77
CA ILE A 338 11.67 -2.87 21.79
C ILE A 338 10.16 -2.64 21.81
N PHE A 339 9.38 -3.73 21.92
CA PHE A 339 7.92 -3.68 21.96
C PHE A 339 7.39 -4.42 23.19
N TYR A 340 6.36 -3.85 23.83
CA TYR A 340 5.68 -4.49 24.96
C TYR A 340 5.26 -5.93 24.63
N LYS A 341 5.72 -6.90 25.43
CA LYS A 341 5.47 -8.34 25.24
C LYS A 341 5.82 -8.86 23.84
N GLY A 342 6.76 -8.22 23.13
CA GLY A 342 7.28 -8.68 21.85
C GLY A 342 6.33 -8.56 20.66
N CYS A 343 5.34 -7.64 20.72
CA CYS A 343 4.25 -7.48 19.74
C CYS A 343 3.29 -8.67 19.67
N VAL A 344 1.98 -8.43 19.85
CA VAL A 344 0.96 -9.49 19.88
C VAL A 344 -0.02 -9.27 18.73
N SER A 345 -0.29 -10.31 17.94
CA SER A 345 -1.26 -10.20 16.84
C SER A 345 -2.69 -10.02 17.35
N GLU A 346 -3.42 -9.08 16.77
CA GLU A 346 -4.85 -8.90 16.96
C GLU A 346 -5.61 -9.92 16.07
N ASN A 347 -6.37 -10.84 16.69
CA ASN A 347 -7.39 -11.61 15.99
C ASN A 347 -8.67 -10.76 15.88
N PRO A 348 -9.23 -10.50 14.68
CA PRO A 348 -10.53 -9.83 14.53
C PRO A 348 -11.64 -10.50 15.36
N LEU A 349 -11.64 -11.85 15.37
CA LEU A 349 -12.54 -12.69 16.16
C LEU A 349 -12.45 -12.47 17.68
N LYS A 350 -11.30 -12.03 18.23
CA LYS A 350 -11.20 -11.69 19.66
C LYS A 350 -11.70 -10.29 19.96
N LYS A 351 -11.49 -9.33 19.05
CA LYS A 351 -11.97 -7.94 19.22
C LYS A 351 -13.49 -7.87 19.14
N LYS A 352 -14.09 -8.46 18.09
CA LYS A 352 -15.56 -8.56 17.95
C LYS A 352 -16.18 -9.32 19.13
N ARG A 353 -15.52 -10.36 19.65
CA ARG A 353 -15.99 -11.10 20.85
C ARG A 353 -15.75 -10.34 22.16
N SER A 354 -14.74 -9.47 22.27
CA SER A 354 -14.52 -8.56 23.41
C SER A 354 -15.62 -7.51 23.50
N ASP A 355 -15.90 -6.83 22.39
CA ASP A 355 -16.87 -5.74 22.37
C ASP A 355 -18.31 -6.28 22.46
N LEU A 356 -18.58 -7.44 21.86
CA LEU A 356 -19.83 -8.17 22.05
C LEU A 356 -19.97 -8.74 23.47
N SER A 357 -18.89 -9.22 24.12
CA SER A 357 -18.92 -9.71 25.51
C SER A 357 -19.33 -8.61 26.49
N LYS A 358 -18.73 -7.42 26.37
CA LYS A 358 -19.09 -6.25 27.19
C LYS A 358 -20.55 -5.83 27.03
N THR A 359 -21.16 -6.14 25.88
CA THR A 359 -22.56 -5.84 25.59
C THR A 359 -23.51 -6.97 26.03
N LEU A 360 -23.07 -8.24 25.95
CA LEU A 360 -23.86 -9.42 26.34
C LEU A 360 -23.86 -9.71 27.85
N GLU A 361 -22.80 -9.35 28.60
CA GLU A 361 -22.73 -9.57 30.06
C GLU A 361 -23.79 -8.77 30.85
N VAL A 362 -24.37 -7.72 30.24
CA VAL A 362 -25.51 -6.97 30.82
C VAL A 362 -26.86 -7.62 30.51
N TYR A 363 -26.97 -8.39 29.42
CA TYR A 363 -28.24 -8.98 28.95
C TYR A 363 -28.43 -10.46 29.28
N LEU A 364 -27.35 -11.23 29.45
CA LEU A 364 -27.41 -12.69 29.70
C LEU A 364 -27.18 -13.05 31.17
N LYS A 365 -27.92 -12.39 32.07
CA LYS A 365 -28.13 -12.84 33.46
C LYS A 365 -29.60 -13.09 33.78
N SER A 366 -30.38 -13.44 32.76
CA SER A 366 -31.70 -14.05 32.85
C SER A 366 -31.80 -15.16 31.80
N LEU A 367 -32.61 -16.18 32.06
CA LEU A 367 -32.77 -17.42 31.27
C LEU A 367 -31.62 -18.44 31.39
N SER A 368 -31.53 -19.07 32.56
CA SER A 368 -31.12 -20.49 32.65
C SER A 368 -32.26 -21.31 33.24
N ASP A 369 -32.90 -22.15 32.44
CA ASP A 369 -33.29 -23.50 32.86
C ASP A 369 -33.90 -24.33 31.72
N ILE A 370 -34.09 -25.63 31.98
CA ILE A 370 -34.71 -26.65 31.12
C ILE A 370 -33.81 -27.15 29.98
N ARG A 371 -32.89 -28.05 30.34
CA ARG A 371 -32.28 -29.03 29.43
C ARG A 371 -32.41 -30.42 30.04
N HIS A 372 -33.50 -31.14 29.75
CA HIS A 372 -33.61 -32.62 29.75
C HIS A 372 -34.96 -33.00 29.13
N LEU A 373 -35.06 -34.19 28.51
CA LEU A 373 -36.05 -34.59 27.47
C LEU A 373 -35.75 -33.87 26.12
N VAL A 374 -35.49 -34.53 24.99
CA VAL A 374 -35.63 -35.95 24.62
C VAL A 374 -34.41 -36.43 23.82
N THR A 375 -33.60 -37.33 24.39
CA THR A 375 -32.62 -38.15 23.66
C THR A 375 -33.09 -39.60 23.66
N MET A 376 -33.95 -40.00 22.71
CA MET A 376 -34.31 -41.41 22.43
C MET A 376 -35.11 -41.52 21.11
N ALA A 377 -34.48 -41.25 19.95
CA ALA A 377 -35.07 -41.54 18.62
C ALA A 377 -34.02 -41.65 17.48
N PHE A 378 -32.73 -41.79 17.79
CA PHE A 378 -31.64 -41.48 16.82
C PHE A 378 -31.12 -42.68 16.00
N TRP A 379 -31.81 -43.83 15.98
CA TRP A 379 -31.20 -45.10 15.50
C TRP A 379 -32.07 -45.99 14.58
N VAL A 380 -33.08 -45.45 13.88
CA VAL A 380 -33.93 -46.26 12.95
C VAL A 380 -34.05 -45.68 11.52
N GLN A 381 -33.56 -44.47 11.24
CA GLN A 381 -33.65 -43.86 9.89
C GLN A 381 -32.37 -44.01 9.03
N ILE A 382 -31.28 -44.56 9.57
CA ILE A 382 -29.98 -44.69 8.87
C ILE A 382 -29.90 -45.98 8.00
N GLY A 383 -30.92 -46.86 8.07
CA GLY A 383 -30.91 -48.17 7.40
C GLY A 383 -31.51 -48.23 5.98
N PHE A 384 -32.13 -47.17 5.46
CA PHE A 384 -32.95 -47.25 4.23
C PHE A 384 -32.59 -46.25 3.13
N LEU A 385 -31.38 -45.67 3.17
CA LEU A 385 -30.90 -44.68 2.20
C LEU A 385 -29.51 -45.04 1.63
N LEU A 386 -29.24 -46.34 1.49
CA LEU A 386 -27.97 -46.91 0.98
C LEU A 386 -28.12 -47.79 -0.28
N VAL A 387 -29.30 -47.81 -0.93
CA VAL A 387 -29.58 -48.62 -2.15
C VAL A 387 -30.12 -47.76 -3.31
N SER A 388 -29.76 -46.47 -3.36
CA SER A 388 -30.08 -45.60 -4.50
C SER A 388 -28.95 -44.62 -4.88
N ILE A 389 -27.70 -44.95 -4.54
CA ILE A 389 -26.50 -44.19 -4.94
C ILE A 389 -25.60 -45.07 -5.81
N MET A 390 -26.15 -45.53 -6.94
CA MET A 390 -25.42 -46.27 -7.98
C MET A 390 -26.00 -45.93 -9.36
N SER A 391 -25.90 -44.67 -9.81
CA SER A 391 -26.14 -44.32 -11.23
C SER A 391 -25.82 -42.87 -11.68
N ILE A 392 -24.87 -42.15 -11.05
CA ILE A 392 -24.31 -40.92 -11.67
C ILE A 392 -22.78 -40.91 -11.56
N ALA A 393 -22.12 -41.48 -12.56
CA ALA A 393 -20.70 -41.23 -12.80
C ALA A 393 -20.57 -39.95 -13.62
N VAL A 394 -20.53 -38.79 -12.95
CA VAL A 394 -20.10 -37.54 -13.60
C VAL A 394 -18.63 -37.70 -13.95
N ARG A 395 -18.34 -37.89 -15.25
CA ARG A 395 -16.96 -37.81 -15.74
C ARG A 395 -16.51 -36.36 -15.66
N GLY A 396 -15.70 -36.04 -14.66
CA GLY A 396 -14.85 -34.84 -14.71
C GLY A 396 -14.09 -34.85 -16.02
N ARG A 397 -14.29 -33.80 -16.82
CA ARG A 397 -13.67 -33.62 -18.13
C ARG A 397 -13.20 -32.19 -18.16
N VAL A 398 -11.91 -31.97 -18.45
CA VAL A 398 -11.37 -30.63 -18.70
C VAL A 398 -12.22 -30.00 -19.81
N GLU A 399 -12.99 -28.97 -19.45
CA GLU A 399 -14.00 -28.39 -20.33
C GLU A 399 -13.33 -27.56 -21.43
N LYS A 400 -13.26 -28.13 -22.64
CA LYS A 400 -13.00 -27.35 -23.87
C LYS A 400 -14.19 -26.46 -24.25
N GLU A 401 -15.35 -26.66 -23.64
CA GLU A 401 -16.58 -25.91 -23.85
C GLU A 401 -17.21 -25.64 -22.48
N LEU A 402 -17.49 -24.37 -22.17
CA LEU A 402 -18.13 -23.96 -20.92
C LEU A 402 -19.47 -24.66 -20.67
N SER A 403 -19.65 -25.18 -19.46
CA SER A 403 -20.91 -25.69 -18.92
C SER A 403 -22.07 -24.68 -19.06
N PRO A 404 -23.33 -25.14 -19.20
CA PRO A 404 -24.49 -24.26 -19.30
C PRO A 404 -24.65 -23.31 -18.10
N GLU A 405 -24.36 -23.79 -16.88
CA GLU A 405 -24.46 -23.01 -15.64
C GLU A 405 -23.47 -21.82 -15.66
N CYS A 406 -22.28 -22.06 -16.23
CA CYS A 406 -21.20 -21.08 -16.28
C CYS A 406 -21.41 -20.04 -17.39
N ARG A 407 -22.22 -20.37 -18.41
CA ARG A 407 -22.64 -19.41 -19.44
C ARG A 407 -23.59 -18.34 -18.92
N GLU A 408 -24.21 -18.51 -17.76
CA GLU A 408 -25.07 -17.48 -17.13
C GLU A 408 -24.31 -16.18 -16.80
N PHE A 409 -22.98 -16.24 -16.66
CA PHE A 409 -22.11 -15.07 -16.42
C PHE A 409 -21.69 -14.32 -17.70
N LEU A 410 -22.11 -14.80 -18.87
CA LEU A 410 -21.76 -14.25 -20.18
C LEU A 410 -23.00 -13.67 -20.86
N TYR A 411 -22.87 -12.52 -21.51
CA TYR A 411 -23.99 -11.93 -22.25
C TYR A 411 -24.46 -12.89 -23.35
N ARG A 412 -25.73 -13.31 -23.26
CA ARG A 412 -26.33 -14.38 -24.09
C ARG A 412 -25.54 -15.70 -24.10
N GLY A 413 -24.82 -16.02 -23.01
CA GLY A 413 -24.04 -17.25 -22.91
C GLY A 413 -22.87 -17.38 -23.88
N THR A 414 -22.42 -16.27 -24.47
CA THR A 414 -21.37 -16.23 -25.50
C THR A 414 -20.10 -15.60 -24.93
N PRO A 415 -18.95 -16.30 -24.90
CA PRO A 415 -17.69 -15.73 -24.43
C PRO A 415 -17.09 -14.76 -25.46
N PRO A 416 -16.21 -13.83 -25.03
CA PRO A 416 -15.39 -13.05 -25.94
C PRO A 416 -14.69 -13.89 -27.02
N THR A 417 -14.82 -13.47 -28.28
CA THR A 417 -14.29 -14.18 -29.46
C THR A 417 -12.84 -13.78 -29.76
N GLY A 418 -12.16 -14.50 -30.65
CA GLY A 418 -10.84 -14.08 -31.16
C GLY A 418 -9.66 -14.26 -30.19
N LEU A 419 -9.84 -15.03 -29.12
CA LEU A 419 -8.81 -15.47 -28.17
C LEU A 419 -8.64 -16.99 -28.27
N GLU A 420 -7.80 -17.45 -29.20
CA GLU A 420 -7.57 -18.87 -29.47
C GLU A 420 -6.09 -19.22 -29.34
N HIS A 421 -5.72 -19.86 -28.23
CA HIS A 421 -4.36 -20.36 -28.00
C HIS A 421 -4.37 -21.60 -27.09
N HIS A 422 -3.45 -22.55 -27.32
CA HIS A 422 -3.46 -23.86 -26.66
C HIS A 422 -3.18 -23.84 -25.15
N SER A 423 -2.63 -22.74 -24.62
CA SER A 423 -2.42 -22.52 -23.18
C SER A 423 -3.61 -21.83 -22.49
N LEU A 424 -4.66 -21.45 -23.24
CA LEU A 424 -5.85 -20.83 -22.68
C LEU A 424 -6.86 -21.90 -22.28
N GLN A 425 -7.34 -21.82 -21.04
CA GLN A 425 -8.32 -22.72 -20.47
C GLN A 425 -9.45 -21.92 -19.84
N PHE A 426 -10.69 -22.33 -20.11
CA PHE A 426 -11.84 -21.80 -19.38
C PHE A 426 -11.91 -22.44 -18.00
N ILE A 427 -12.09 -21.60 -16.99
CA ILE A 427 -12.34 -21.99 -15.62
C ILE A 427 -13.73 -21.49 -15.27
N CYS A 428 -14.65 -22.40 -14.97
CA CYS A 428 -15.86 -22.05 -14.26
C CYS A 428 -15.53 -22.00 -12.77
N GLN A 429 -15.60 -20.81 -12.19
CA GLN A 429 -15.14 -20.56 -10.83
C GLN A 429 -16.25 -20.96 -9.87
N ARG A 430 -16.12 -22.12 -9.22
CA ARG A 430 -17.13 -22.63 -8.28
C ARG A 430 -16.67 -22.50 -6.84
N TYR A 431 -17.59 -22.02 -6.00
CA TYR A 431 -17.38 -21.89 -4.56
C TYR A 431 -18.66 -22.27 -3.81
N ASN A 432 -18.54 -23.11 -2.78
CA ASN A 432 -19.67 -23.71 -2.06
C ASN A 432 -20.69 -24.39 -2.98
N LYS A 433 -20.21 -25.19 -3.94
CA LYS A 433 -20.97 -26.00 -4.91
C LYS A 433 -21.72 -25.22 -5.99
N LYS A 434 -21.59 -23.89 -6.00
CA LYS A 434 -22.24 -22.99 -6.95
C LYS A 434 -21.19 -22.34 -7.86
N PRO A 435 -21.45 -22.24 -9.17
CA PRO A 435 -20.63 -21.40 -10.05
C PRO A 435 -20.86 -19.92 -9.69
N ARG A 436 -19.81 -19.10 -9.82
CA ARG A 436 -19.79 -17.70 -9.35
C ARG A 436 -19.40 -16.71 -10.45
N TYR A 437 -18.47 -17.10 -11.32
CA TYR A 437 -18.06 -16.36 -12.51
C TYR A 437 -17.23 -17.25 -13.46
N VAL A 438 -16.81 -16.72 -14.60
CA VAL A 438 -15.94 -17.39 -15.56
C VAL A 438 -14.60 -16.68 -15.64
N THR A 439 -13.52 -17.44 -15.74
CA THR A 439 -12.18 -16.93 -16.10
C THR A 439 -11.70 -17.62 -17.39
N LEU A 440 -11.07 -16.87 -18.29
CA LEU A 440 -10.18 -17.44 -19.30
C LEU A 440 -8.73 -17.31 -18.81
N TYR A 441 -8.11 -18.42 -18.45
CA TYR A 441 -6.80 -18.46 -17.77
C TYR A 441 -5.71 -18.98 -18.70
N ASN A 442 -4.50 -18.40 -18.60
CA ASN A 442 -3.34 -18.81 -19.37
C ASN A 442 -2.38 -19.63 -18.50
N THR A 443 -2.33 -20.95 -18.72
CA THR A 443 -1.50 -21.86 -17.92
C THR A 443 0.00 -21.79 -18.21
N LYS A 444 0.42 -20.97 -19.19
CA LYS A 444 1.85 -20.73 -19.49
C LYS A 444 2.35 -19.42 -18.87
N ASP A 445 1.51 -18.40 -18.85
CA ASP A 445 1.83 -17.07 -18.33
C ASP A 445 1.36 -16.88 -16.87
N HIS A 446 0.69 -17.90 -16.31
CA HIS A 446 0.17 -18.00 -14.95
C HIS A 446 -0.68 -16.80 -14.51
N ILE A 447 -1.53 -16.31 -15.43
CA ILE A 447 -2.50 -15.23 -15.18
C ILE A 447 -3.84 -15.47 -15.90
N PRO A 448 -4.95 -14.91 -15.39
CA PRO A 448 -6.16 -14.71 -16.18
C PRO A 448 -5.92 -13.71 -17.31
N ILE A 449 -6.47 -14.02 -18.49
CA ILE A 449 -6.57 -13.09 -19.62
C ILE A 449 -7.83 -12.23 -19.48
N TYR A 450 -8.92 -12.81 -18.99
CA TYR A 450 -10.07 -12.07 -18.48
C TYR A 450 -10.85 -12.88 -17.44
N SER A 451 -11.63 -12.15 -16.62
CA SER A 451 -12.73 -12.68 -15.82
C SER A 451 -14.04 -12.01 -16.24
N ALA A 452 -15.09 -12.82 -16.40
CA ALA A 452 -16.41 -12.41 -16.83
C ALA A 452 -17.47 -12.83 -15.79
N TYR A 453 -18.28 -11.87 -15.35
CA TYR A 453 -19.18 -12.01 -14.21
C TYR A 453 -20.45 -11.16 -14.38
N THR A 454 -21.52 -11.53 -13.66
CA THR A 454 -22.66 -10.61 -13.46
C THR A 454 -22.36 -9.68 -12.30
N PHE A 455 -22.52 -8.38 -12.51
CA PHE A 455 -22.50 -7.40 -11.42
C PHE A 455 -23.67 -7.64 -10.45
N LYS A 456 -23.43 -7.57 -9.14
CA LYS A 456 -24.46 -7.59 -8.09
C LYS A 456 -24.61 -6.19 -7.51
N ARG A 457 -25.83 -5.79 -7.13
CA ARG A 457 -26.03 -4.50 -6.46
C ARG A 457 -25.43 -4.57 -5.06
N SER A 458 -24.34 -3.84 -4.85
CA SER A 458 -23.55 -3.89 -3.62
C SER A 458 -23.39 -2.50 -2.99
N ASP A 459 -23.31 -2.45 -1.66
CA ASP A 459 -22.96 -1.24 -0.89
C ASP A 459 -21.50 -0.79 -1.10
N GLY A 460 -20.62 -1.75 -1.39
CA GLY A 460 -19.18 -1.59 -1.54
C GLY A 460 -18.37 -2.06 -0.33
N GLU A 461 -18.98 -2.77 0.63
CA GLU A 461 -18.26 -3.39 1.74
C GLU A 461 -17.34 -4.52 1.24
N LYS A 462 -16.05 -4.42 1.57
CA LYS A 462 -15.02 -5.38 1.16
C LYS A 462 -14.83 -6.52 2.16
N CYS A 463 -14.50 -7.71 1.67
CA CYS A 463 -14.20 -8.86 2.54
C CYS A 463 -12.73 -8.85 2.99
N VAL A 464 -12.44 -9.26 4.24
CA VAL A 464 -11.07 -9.11 4.82
C VAL A 464 -10.53 -10.39 5.48
N ASP A 465 -11.34 -11.46 5.59
CA ASP A 465 -10.94 -12.72 6.27
C ASP A 465 -11.29 -13.95 5.41
N VAL A 466 -10.92 -13.90 4.12
CA VAL A 466 -11.03 -15.01 3.17
C VAL A 466 -9.62 -15.47 2.81
N PRO A 467 -9.30 -16.78 2.86
CA PRO A 467 -8.01 -17.29 2.42
C PRO A 467 -7.85 -17.18 0.90
N TRP A 468 -6.64 -16.93 0.41
CA TRP A 468 -6.36 -17.09 -1.02
C TRP A 468 -6.53 -18.55 -1.44
N MET A 469 -7.16 -18.74 -2.60
CA MET A 469 -7.56 -20.03 -3.16
C MET A 469 -6.86 -20.34 -4.49
N TYR A 470 -6.89 -21.62 -4.85
CA TYR A 470 -6.35 -22.19 -6.08
C TYR A 470 -7.36 -23.14 -6.72
N GLU A 471 -7.12 -23.49 -7.98
CA GLU A 471 -7.98 -24.36 -8.78
C GLU A 471 -7.35 -25.76 -8.90
N PRO A 472 -7.80 -26.78 -8.15
CA PRO A 472 -7.21 -28.14 -8.20
C PRO A 472 -7.22 -28.75 -9.61
N GLN A 473 -8.29 -28.51 -10.36
CA GLN A 473 -8.54 -29.00 -11.71
C GLN A 473 -7.53 -28.53 -12.76
N LEU A 474 -6.78 -27.44 -12.52
CA LEU A 474 -5.68 -27.02 -13.40
C LEU A 474 -4.44 -27.91 -13.27
N SER A 475 -4.14 -28.38 -12.06
CA SER A 475 -2.95 -29.18 -11.76
C SER A 475 -3.21 -30.68 -11.90
N THR A 476 -4.42 -31.13 -11.55
CA THR A 476 -4.86 -32.52 -11.69
C THR A 476 -6.23 -32.56 -12.38
N PRO A 477 -6.32 -33.02 -13.64
CA PRO A 477 -7.58 -33.10 -14.39
C PRO A 477 -8.71 -33.96 -13.77
N SER A 478 -8.42 -34.73 -12.71
CA SER A 478 -9.37 -35.56 -11.96
C SER A 478 -9.76 -34.99 -10.59
N ASP A 479 -9.17 -33.87 -10.17
CA ASP A 479 -9.52 -33.22 -8.90
C ASP A 479 -10.82 -32.41 -9.04
N THR A 480 -11.29 -31.87 -7.91
CA THR A 480 -12.55 -31.13 -7.82
C THR A 480 -12.50 -29.82 -8.61
N ASP A 481 -13.66 -29.42 -9.14
CA ASP A 481 -13.95 -28.15 -9.80
C ASP A 481 -14.34 -27.02 -8.82
N GLU A 482 -14.07 -27.21 -7.53
CA GLU A 482 -14.35 -26.26 -6.45
C GLU A 482 -13.04 -25.66 -5.95
N MET A 483 -12.91 -24.33 -6.01
CA MET A 483 -11.70 -23.63 -5.57
C MET A 483 -11.39 -23.94 -4.09
N GLN A 484 -10.12 -24.19 -3.77
CA GLN A 484 -9.68 -24.59 -2.43
C GLN A 484 -8.68 -23.60 -1.84
N PRO A 485 -8.67 -23.35 -0.52
CA PRO A 485 -7.66 -22.54 0.12
C PRO A 485 -6.28 -23.20 0.00
N PHE A 486 -5.23 -22.40 -0.25
CA PHE A 486 -3.87 -22.93 -0.30
C PHE A 486 -3.50 -23.69 0.99
N PRO A 487 -2.93 -24.91 0.87
CA PRO A 487 -2.56 -25.70 2.03
C PRO A 487 -1.45 -24.99 2.84
N ARG A 488 -1.52 -25.06 4.17
CA ARG A 488 -0.60 -24.33 5.07
C ARG A 488 0.80 -24.96 5.21
N GLY A 489 1.17 -25.86 4.32
CA GLY A 489 2.41 -26.64 4.35
C GLY A 489 3.02 -26.81 2.96
N TYR A 490 4.00 -27.71 2.82
CA TYR A 490 4.74 -27.90 1.58
C TYR A 490 3.81 -28.31 0.41
N MET A 491 3.81 -27.52 -0.67
CA MET A 491 3.04 -27.80 -1.88
C MET A 491 3.80 -28.80 -2.76
N HIS A 492 3.09 -29.76 -3.37
CA HIS A 492 3.70 -30.64 -4.37
C HIS A 492 3.98 -29.86 -5.67
N MET A 493 5.12 -30.11 -6.32
CA MET A 493 5.63 -29.28 -7.42
C MET A 493 4.65 -29.13 -8.61
N ASN A 494 3.76 -30.10 -8.84
CA ASN A 494 2.74 -30.06 -9.90
C ASN A 494 1.78 -28.86 -9.83
N PHE A 495 1.65 -28.18 -8.67
CA PHE A 495 0.83 -26.97 -8.58
C PHE A 495 1.45 -25.80 -9.35
N GLU A 496 2.76 -25.63 -9.22
CA GLU A 496 3.47 -24.45 -9.74
C GLU A 496 3.55 -24.45 -11.27
N ASP A 497 3.62 -25.63 -11.90
CA ASP A 497 3.67 -25.75 -13.36
C ASP A 497 2.37 -25.28 -14.04
N ALA A 498 1.22 -25.46 -13.39
CA ALA A 498 -0.10 -25.20 -13.96
C ALA A 498 -0.66 -23.81 -13.63
N GLN A 499 -0.35 -23.27 -12.45
CA GLN A 499 -0.93 -22.01 -11.97
C GLN A 499 0.02 -21.19 -11.08
N ALA A 500 -0.33 -19.92 -10.90
CA ALA A 500 0.34 -19.04 -9.94
C ALA A 500 0.15 -19.54 -8.50
N VAL A 501 1.20 -19.45 -7.69
CA VAL A 501 1.16 -19.70 -6.25
C VAL A 501 1.45 -18.43 -5.46
N LEU A 502 1.15 -18.42 -4.16
CA LEU A 502 1.37 -17.24 -3.30
C LEU A 502 2.83 -16.79 -3.32
N ASP A 503 3.76 -17.74 -3.36
CA ASP A 503 5.21 -17.52 -3.28
C ASP A 503 5.78 -16.86 -4.56
N ASP A 504 5.05 -16.90 -5.68
CA ASP A 504 5.39 -16.15 -6.90
C ASP A 504 5.22 -14.63 -6.72
N TYR A 505 4.38 -14.20 -5.78
CA TYR A 505 4.16 -12.79 -5.45
C TYR A 505 5.07 -12.28 -4.31
N THR A 506 5.83 -13.15 -3.63
CA THR A 506 6.69 -12.78 -2.49
C THR A 506 7.76 -11.76 -2.86
N ASN A 507 8.51 -12.05 -3.93
CA ASN A 507 9.61 -11.22 -4.39
C ASN A 507 9.16 -10.16 -5.40
N ALA A 508 7.86 -10.11 -5.71
CA ALA A 508 7.24 -9.15 -6.61
C ALA A 508 7.00 -7.79 -5.91
N ILE A 509 7.98 -7.25 -5.19
CA ILE A 509 7.84 -6.05 -4.33
C ILE A 509 7.51 -4.75 -5.10
N LEU A 510 7.39 -4.82 -6.43
CA LEU A 510 6.91 -3.75 -7.33
C LEU A 510 5.42 -3.88 -7.68
N TYR A 511 4.76 -4.97 -7.29
CA TYR A 511 3.40 -5.31 -7.68
C TYR A 511 2.56 -5.77 -6.50
N GLU A 512 1.27 -5.50 -6.59
CA GLU A 512 0.20 -6.05 -5.77
C GLU A 512 -0.63 -7.06 -6.57
N ARG A 513 -1.51 -7.77 -5.87
CA ARG A 513 -2.49 -8.70 -6.43
C ARG A 513 -3.73 -7.92 -6.86
N GLY A 514 -3.80 -7.50 -8.12
CA GLY A 514 -5.00 -6.85 -8.68
C GLY A 514 -6.00 -7.90 -9.16
N THR A 515 -7.24 -7.86 -8.65
CA THR A 515 -8.33 -8.77 -9.05
C THR A 515 -9.02 -8.30 -10.33
N LEU A 516 -9.38 -9.20 -11.25
CA LEU A 516 -10.15 -8.82 -12.45
C LEU A 516 -11.67 -8.80 -12.18
N ASN A 517 -12.17 -9.75 -11.38
CA ASN A 517 -13.48 -9.66 -10.73
C ASN A 517 -13.27 -9.14 -9.29
N PRO A 518 -13.53 -7.85 -8.98
CA PRO A 518 -13.34 -7.29 -7.65
C PRO A 518 -14.50 -7.65 -6.70
N ASP A 519 -14.18 -7.81 -5.42
CA ASP A 519 -15.17 -8.09 -4.37
C ASP A 519 -16.23 -6.98 -4.23
N GLU A 520 -15.85 -5.74 -4.54
CA GLU A 520 -16.76 -4.58 -4.52
C GLU A 520 -17.91 -4.69 -5.54
N HIS A 521 -17.79 -5.52 -6.59
CA HIS A 521 -18.86 -5.77 -7.57
C HIS A 521 -19.77 -6.97 -7.20
N GLN A 522 -19.50 -7.62 -6.07
CA GLN A 522 -20.26 -8.72 -5.52
C GLN A 522 -21.02 -8.27 -4.27
N ASP A 523 -22.07 -9.01 -3.88
CA ASP A 523 -22.97 -8.64 -2.78
C ASP A 523 -22.91 -9.67 -1.64
N GLU A 524 -23.35 -10.90 -1.93
CA GLU A 524 -23.34 -12.01 -0.96
C GLU A 524 -21.92 -12.38 -0.47
N PRO A 525 -21.74 -12.74 0.81
CA PRO A 525 -20.43 -13.07 1.38
C PRO A 525 -19.68 -14.18 0.64
N ASP A 526 -20.40 -15.17 0.10
CA ASP A 526 -19.83 -16.25 -0.71
C ASP A 526 -19.39 -15.78 -2.10
N ASP A 527 -20.13 -14.85 -2.73
CA ASP A 527 -19.77 -14.29 -4.03
C ASP A 527 -18.50 -13.43 -3.86
N LYS A 528 -18.47 -12.59 -2.82
CA LYS A 528 -17.27 -11.84 -2.39
C LYS A 528 -16.11 -12.78 -2.08
N ALA A 529 -16.31 -13.87 -1.34
CA ALA A 529 -15.24 -14.82 -1.03
C ALA A 529 -14.66 -15.49 -2.29
N SER A 530 -15.50 -15.79 -3.29
CA SER A 530 -15.06 -16.46 -4.52
C SER A 530 -14.06 -15.66 -5.36
N THR A 531 -13.97 -14.33 -5.20
CA THR A 531 -13.00 -13.52 -5.95
C THR A 531 -11.55 -13.72 -5.49
N TYR A 532 -11.32 -14.32 -4.31
CA TYR A 532 -10.01 -14.52 -3.69
C TYR A 532 -9.30 -15.80 -4.17
N THR A 533 -9.32 -16.08 -5.47
CA THR A 533 -8.50 -17.14 -6.11
C THR A 533 -7.40 -16.52 -6.95
N LEU A 534 -6.19 -17.10 -6.96
CA LEU A 534 -5.08 -16.55 -7.77
C LEU A 534 -5.35 -16.64 -9.28
N THR A 535 -6.30 -17.47 -9.72
CA THR A 535 -6.77 -17.48 -11.11
C THR A 535 -7.64 -16.27 -11.47
N ASN A 536 -7.95 -15.38 -10.53
CA ASN A 536 -8.60 -14.08 -10.75
C ASN A 536 -7.63 -12.88 -10.59
N VAL A 537 -6.34 -13.14 -10.37
CA VAL A 537 -5.35 -12.13 -9.98
C VAL A 537 -4.29 -11.93 -11.06
N VAL A 538 -3.93 -10.67 -11.30
CA VAL A 538 -2.76 -10.26 -12.09
C VAL A 538 -1.84 -9.34 -11.28
N PRO A 539 -0.52 -9.27 -11.57
CA PRO A 539 0.37 -8.30 -10.96
C PRO A 539 0.05 -6.86 -11.40
N MET A 540 -0.42 -6.01 -10.47
CA MET A 540 -0.67 -4.59 -10.74
C MET A 540 0.26 -3.68 -9.95
N VAL A 541 0.69 -2.56 -10.52
CA VAL A 541 1.52 -1.57 -9.83
C VAL A 541 0.71 -0.91 -8.70
N PRO A 542 1.23 -0.80 -7.46
CA PRO A 542 0.45 -0.32 -6.30
C PRO A 542 -0.21 1.06 -6.50
N GLY A 543 0.49 2.01 -7.12
CA GLY A 543 -0.04 3.34 -7.41
C GLY A 543 -1.22 3.31 -8.38
N PHE A 544 -1.15 2.47 -9.41
CA PHE A 544 -2.25 2.23 -10.35
C PHE A 544 -3.41 1.50 -9.68
N ASN A 545 -3.16 0.35 -9.03
CA ASN A 545 -4.15 -0.50 -8.39
C ASN A 545 -4.97 0.25 -7.33
N ASN A 546 -4.31 0.73 -6.27
CA ASN A 546 -4.98 1.38 -5.15
C ASN A 546 -5.43 2.81 -5.48
N GLY A 547 -4.69 3.51 -6.35
CA GLY A 547 -4.89 4.93 -6.61
C GLY A 547 -5.86 5.24 -7.74
N VAL A 548 -5.83 4.47 -8.83
CA VAL A 548 -6.59 4.77 -10.06
C VAL A 548 -7.64 3.70 -10.35
N TRP A 549 -7.23 2.43 -10.39
CA TRP A 549 -8.09 1.31 -10.80
C TRP A 549 -9.25 1.09 -9.81
N ASN A 550 -8.95 0.97 -8.51
CA ASN A 550 -9.99 0.87 -7.46
C ASN A 550 -11.01 2.01 -7.49
N LYS A 551 -10.60 3.24 -7.86
CA LYS A 551 -11.53 4.37 -7.99
C LYS A 551 -12.46 4.20 -9.18
N GLN A 552 -11.95 3.65 -10.29
CA GLN A 552 -12.75 3.38 -11.48
C GLN A 552 -13.75 2.23 -11.24
N GLU A 553 -13.34 1.15 -10.57
CA GLU A 553 -14.26 0.07 -10.15
C GLU A 553 -15.41 0.66 -9.31
N HIS A 554 -15.11 1.48 -8.32
CA HIS A 554 -16.10 2.18 -7.50
C HIS A 554 -17.04 3.11 -8.31
N ILE A 555 -16.54 3.74 -9.37
CA ILE A 555 -17.37 4.53 -10.31
C ILE A 555 -18.31 3.62 -11.11
N ILE A 556 -17.82 2.49 -11.63
CA ILE A 556 -18.65 1.51 -12.34
C ILE A 556 -19.74 0.96 -11.43
N ARG A 557 -19.39 0.57 -10.19
CA ARG A 557 -20.37 0.10 -9.19
C ARG A 557 -21.49 1.12 -8.95
N LYS A 558 -21.16 2.39 -8.72
CA LYS A 558 -22.15 3.47 -8.54
C LYS A 558 -23.05 3.63 -9.77
N ARG A 559 -22.47 3.61 -10.98
CA ARG A 559 -23.21 3.72 -12.24
C ARG A 559 -24.19 2.56 -12.42
N LEU A 560 -23.73 1.32 -12.25
CA LEU A 560 -24.55 0.13 -12.43
C LEU A 560 -25.62 -0.01 -11.32
N ASN A 561 -25.30 0.30 -10.06
CA ASN A 561 -26.28 0.34 -8.98
C ASN A 561 -27.46 1.28 -9.27
N ASN A 562 -27.15 2.49 -9.75
CA ASN A 562 -28.14 3.56 -9.89
C ASN A 562 -28.96 3.45 -11.16
N TYR A 563 -28.36 2.99 -12.27
CA TYR A 563 -28.96 3.12 -13.60
C TYR A 563 -29.17 1.79 -14.34
N CYS A 564 -28.54 0.68 -13.93
CA CYS A 564 -28.86 -0.63 -14.49
C CYS A 564 -30.05 -1.25 -13.75
N HIS A 565 -31.12 -1.58 -14.45
CA HIS A 565 -32.31 -2.22 -13.87
C HIS A 565 -32.23 -3.74 -13.92
N GLY A 566 -31.80 -4.29 -15.07
CA GLY A 566 -31.63 -5.71 -15.30
C GLY A 566 -30.24 -6.25 -14.91
N ILE A 567 -29.81 -7.32 -15.60
CA ILE A 567 -28.50 -7.94 -15.38
C ILE A 567 -27.43 -7.15 -16.13
N ALA A 568 -26.43 -6.64 -15.40
CA ALA A 568 -25.19 -6.12 -15.98
C ALA A 568 -24.14 -7.25 -16.06
N TYR A 569 -23.69 -7.53 -17.28
CA TYR A 569 -22.55 -8.40 -17.56
C TYR A 569 -21.28 -7.57 -17.61
N VAL A 570 -20.21 -8.01 -16.96
CA VAL A 570 -18.92 -7.31 -16.92
C VAL A 570 -17.82 -8.28 -17.34
N VAL A 571 -16.90 -7.80 -18.19
CA VAL A 571 -15.69 -8.52 -18.59
C VAL A 571 -14.50 -7.60 -18.29
N THR A 572 -13.63 -8.03 -17.39
CA THR A 572 -12.36 -7.36 -17.08
C THR A 572 -11.22 -8.24 -17.55
N GLY A 573 -10.27 -7.69 -18.30
CA GLY A 573 -9.15 -8.42 -18.87
C GLY A 573 -7.87 -7.61 -18.95
N VAL A 574 -6.85 -8.22 -19.54
CA VAL A 574 -5.50 -7.66 -19.62
C VAL A 574 -4.87 -7.78 -21.01
N ILE A 575 -3.75 -7.08 -21.20
CA ILE A 575 -2.85 -7.22 -22.35
C ILE A 575 -1.43 -7.37 -21.80
N THR A 576 -0.67 -8.37 -22.25
CA THR A 576 0.73 -8.58 -21.85
C THR A 576 1.70 -8.16 -22.97
N SER A 577 2.92 -7.76 -22.59
CA SER A 577 4.02 -7.41 -23.51
C SER A 577 5.28 -8.28 -23.33
N GLY A 578 5.17 -9.38 -22.57
CA GLY A 578 6.30 -10.28 -22.26
C GLY A 578 7.14 -9.90 -21.04
N LYS A 579 6.75 -8.84 -20.30
CA LYS A 579 7.25 -8.53 -18.95
C LYS A 579 6.82 -9.67 -18.00
N MET A 580 7.76 -10.28 -17.27
CA MET A 580 7.50 -11.41 -16.37
C MET A 580 8.12 -11.15 -14.99
N ILE A 581 7.45 -11.60 -13.94
CA ILE A 581 8.05 -11.80 -12.61
C ILE A 581 8.84 -13.11 -12.64
N SER A 582 10.06 -13.06 -12.11
CA SER A 582 10.92 -14.23 -11.97
C SER A 582 11.09 -14.64 -10.51
N ARG A 583 11.00 -15.93 -10.23
CA ARG A 583 11.29 -16.56 -8.93
C ARG A 583 12.39 -17.58 -9.15
N GLU A 584 13.46 -17.55 -8.35
CA GLU A 584 14.61 -18.48 -8.48
C GLU A 584 15.18 -18.58 -9.92
N ASN A 585 15.25 -17.44 -10.62
CA ASN A 585 15.64 -17.31 -12.04
C ASN A 585 14.68 -17.94 -13.08
N MET A 586 13.56 -18.52 -12.65
CA MET A 586 12.50 -19.01 -13.53
C MET A 586 11.46 -17.90 -13.78
N LYS A 587 11.02 -17.71 -15.02
CA LYS A 587 9.88 -16.85 -15.34
C LYS A 587 8.60 -17.54 -14.87
N ARG A 588 7.85 -16.89 -13.97
CA ARG A 588 6.63 -17.43 -13.35
C ARG A 588 5.39 -16.74 -13.92
N ILE A 589 5.16 -15.49 -13.51
CA ILE A 589 3.89 -14.78 -13.76
C ILE A 589 4.11 -13.65 -14.76
N ALA A 590 3.25 -13.53 -15.77
CA ALA A 590 3.27 -12.38 -16.68
C ALA A 590 2.72 -11.12 -16.02
N VAL A 591 3.38 -9.99 -16.27
CA VAL A 591 2.92 -8.67 -15.83
C VAL A 591 2.15 -8.04 -16.99
N PRO A 592 0.87 -7.68 -16.79
CA PRO A 592 0.09 -6.98 -17.81
C PRO A 592 0.62 -5.56 -18.02
N THR A 593 0.62 -5.11 -19.28
CA THR A 593 0.89 -3.73 -19.68
C THR A 593 -0.33 -2.85 -19.51
N TYR A 594 -1.50 -3.39 -19.86
CA TYR A 594 -2.79 -2.71 -19.74
C TYR A 594 -3.79 -3.61 -19.03
N VAL A 595 -4.66 -2.98 -18.25
CA VAL A 595 -5.86 -3.59 -17.67
C VAL A 595 -7.06 -2.88 -18.29
N TRP A 596 -8.07 -3.63 -18.71
CA TRP A 596 -9.28 -3.12 -19.36
C TRP A 596 -10.53 -3.75 -18.76
N SER A 597 -11.64 -3.03 -18.77
CA SER A 597 -12.94 -3.57 -18.38
C SER A 597 -14.06 -2.97 -19.21
N ALA A 598 -15.05 -3.79 -19.52
CA ALA A 598 -16.23 -3.42 -20.28
C ALA A 598 -17.48 -4.04 -19.65
N TYR A 599 -18.60 -3.32 -19.73
CA TYR A 599 -19.89 -3.80 -19.21
C TYR A 599 -21.01 -3.66 -20.24
N CYS A 600 -22.05 -4.48 -20.05
CA CYS A 600 -23.25 -4.57 -20.86
C CYS A 600 -24.48 -4.72 -19.96
N CYS A 601 -25.35 -3.70 -19.94
CA CYS A 601 -26.65 -3.70 -19.28
C CYS A 601 -27.74 -3.24 -20.26
N VAL A 602 -28.49 -4.20 -20.81
CA VAL A 602 -29.51 -3.92 -21.84
C VAL A 602 -30.79 -3.26 -21.31
N ASP A 603 -31.07 -3.42 -20.02
CA ASP A 603 -32.24 -2.87 -19.33
C ASP A 603 -31.79 -1.86 -18.27
N TYR A 604 -31.94 -0.57 -18.59
CA TYR A 604 -31.37 0.54 -17.84
C TYR A 604 -32.33 1.75 -17.83
N ASP A 605 -32.18 2.65 -16.86
CA ASP A 605 -33.03 3.84 -16.76
C ASP A 605 -32.81 4.79 -17.94
N HIS A 606 -33.81 4.94 -18.81
CA HIS A 606 -33.77 5.91 -19.91
C HIS A 606 -33.90 7.37 -19.46
N ASN A 607 -34.26 7.63 -18.20
CA ASN A 607 -34.25 8.97 -17.58
C ASN A 607 -32.89 9.34 -16.96
N THR A 608 -31.90 8.45 -17.02
CA THR A 608 -30.52 8.69 -16.59
C THR A 608 -30.00 10.06 -17.06
N PRO A 609 -29.34 10.85 -16.19
CA PRO A 609 -28.72 12.12 -16.55
C PRO A 609 -27.83 12.04 -17.79
N TYR A 610 -27.78 13.11 -18.59
CA TYR A 610 -27.09 13.12 -19.89
C TYR A 610 -25.65 12.59 -19.85
N ASN A 611 -24.90 12.94 -18.79
CA ASN A 611 -23.52 12.51 -18.58
C ASN A 611 -23.38 11.00 -18.34
N GLU A 612 -24.38 10.31 -17.81
CA GLU A 612 -24.34 8.86 -17.59
C GLU A 612 -25.06 8.08 -18.70
N ARG A 613 -26.07 8.70 -19.34
CA ARG A 613 -26.90 8.05 -20.38
C ARG A 613 -26.11 7.60 -21.61
N PHE A 614 -25.08 8.34 -22.04
CA PHE A 614 -24.26 7.94 -23.20
C PHE A 614 -23.34 6.74 -22.91
N ARG A 615 -23.23 6.33 -21.64
CA ARG A 615 -22.43 5.18 -21.18
C ARG A 615 -23.29 3.91 -21.01
N LEU A 616 -24.54 3.93 -21.46
CA LEU A 616 -25.48 2.81 -21.42
C LEU A 616 -26.06 2.57 -22.84
N PRO A 617 -26.35 1.31 -23.23
CA PRO A 617 -26.32 0.09 -22.43
C PRO A 617 -24.91 -0.49 -22.17
N SER A 618 -23.90 -0.07 -22.93
CA SER A 618 -22.55 -0.63 -22.82
C SER A 618 -21.45 0.42 -22.92
N PHE A 619 -20.37 0.20 -22.18
CA PHE A 619 -19.21 1.09 -22.17
C PHE A 619 -17.96 0.33 -21.68
N ALA A 620 -16.80 0.93 -21.92
CA ALA A 620 -15.50 0.32 -21.67
C ALA A 620 -14.50 1.34 -21.13
N HIS A 621 -13.42 0.83 -20.54
CA HIS A 621 -12.27 1.62 -20.15
C HIS A 621 -11.00 0.77 -20.10
N TYR A 622 -9.84 1.42 -20.19
CA TYR A 622 -8.55 0.78 -19.90
C TYR A 622 -7.61 1.73 -19.14
N GLY A 623 -6.59 1.18 -18.49
CA GLY A 623 -5.49 1.91 -17.86
C GLY A 623 -4.14 1.23 -18.10
N LEU A 624 -3.07 2.02 -18.07
CA LEU A 624 -1.68 1.55 -18.18
C LEU A 624 -1.18 1.12 -16.80
N ASN A 625 -0.63 -0.10 -16.69
CA ASN A 625 -0.16 -0.70 -15.44
C ASN A 625 1.28 -0.28 -15.10
N GLU A 626 1.48 1.02 -14.91
CA GLU A 626 2.77 1.63 -14.53
C GLU A 626 2.54 2.67 -13.40
N GLU A 627 3.62 3.24 -12.84
CA GLU A 627 3.53 4.20 -11.72
C GLU A 627 3.13 5.61 -12.20
N ASP A 628 3.57 6.01 -13.40
CA ASP A 628 3.31 7.29 -14.04
C ASP A 628 2.44 7.13 -15.31
N ASN A 629 1.73 8.20 -15.71
CA ASN A 629 0.82 8.22 -16.87
C ASN A 629 -0.25 7.11 -16.88
N ASN A 630 -0.62 6.62 -15.70
CA ASN A 630 -1.51 5.47 -15.47
C ASN A 630 -3.01 5.83 -15.40
N GLY A 631 -3.40 6.97 -15.98
CA GLY A 631 -4.79 7.42 -16.02
C GLY A 631 -5.70 6.47 -16.79
N VAL A 632 -6.95 6.33 -16.33
CA VAL A 632 -7.98 5.54 -17.03
C VAL A 632 -8.55 6.31 -18.22
N VAL A 633 -8.66 5.65 -19.36
CA VAL A 633 -9.31 6.15 -20.57
C VAL A 633 -10.67 5.47 -20.74
N GLU A 634 -11.75 6.23 -20.59
CA GLU A 634 -13.14 5.80 -20.81
C GLU A 634 -13.55 5.89 -22.29
N MET A 635 -14.23 4.89 -22.84
CA MET A 635 -14.66 4.84 -24.25
C MET A 635 -15.79 3.82 -24.54
N SER A 636 -16.34 3.83 -25.76
CA SER A 636 -17.26 2.78 -26.21
C SER A 636 -16.57 1.42 -26.36
N VAL A 637 -17.32 0.33 -26.18
CA VAL A 637 -16.81 -1.05 -26.32
C VAL A 637 -16.12 -1.27 -27.68
N GLN A 638 -16.73 -0.80 -28.77
CA GLN A 638 -16.16 -0.86 -30.13
C GLN A 638 -14.77 -0.20 -30.23
N LYS A 639 -14.54 0.93 -29.54
CA LYS A 639 -13.23 1.61 -29.54
C LYS A 639 -12.19 0.86 -28.71
N LEU A 640 -12.61 0.22 -27.62
CA LEU A 640 -11.74 -0.70 -26.88
C LEU A 640 -11.37 -1.90 -27.75
N GLU A 641 -12.30 -2.50 -28.48
CA GLU A 641 -12.01 -3.60 -29.40
C GLU A 641 -11.05 -3.21 -30.52
N GLU A 642 -11.23 -2.03 -31.13
CA GLU A 642 -10.28 -1.48 -32.10
C GLU A 642 -8.88 -1.27 -31.51
N PHE A 643 -8.79 -0.83 -30.24
CA PHE A 643 -7.52 -0.71 -29.53
C PHE A 643 -6.88 -2.08 -29.28
N LEU A 644 -7.65 -3.05 -28.78
CA LEU A 644 -7.19 -4.42 -28.52
C LEU A 644 -6.68 -5.09 -29.81
N LYS A 645 -7.42 -4.97 -30.93
CA LYS A 645 -7.03 -5.50 -32.26
C LYS A 645 -5.70 -4.92 -32.80
N LYS A 646 -5.29 -3.72 -32.35
CA LYS A 646 -3.99 -3.10 -32.71
C LYS A 646 -2.81 -3.66 -31.93
N THR A 647 -3.02 -4.26 -30.76
CA THR A 647 -1.94 -4.79 -29.91
C THR A 647 -1.41 -6.16 -30.33
N THR A 648 -2.00 -6.79 -31.37
CA THR A 648 -1.71 -8.17 -31.83
C THR A 648 -1.96 -9.29 -30.81
N PHE A 649 -2.43 -8.96 -29.61
CA PHE A 649 -2.78 -9.91 -28.56
C PHE A 649 -4.10 -10.66 -28.84
N VAL A 650 -4.96 -10.10 -29.70
CA VAL A 650 -6.27 -10.67 -30.09
C VAL A 650 -6.41 -10.74 -31.60
N ASN A 651 -7.20 -11.69 -32.10
CA ASN A 651 -7.50 -11.82 -33.53
C ASN A 651 -8.38 -10.66 -34.04
N GLN A 652 -8.36 -10.42 -35.36
CA GLN A 652 -9.13 -9.33 -35.98
C GLN A 652 -10.66 -9.47 -35.82
N ASN A 653 -11.15 -10.67 -35.55
CA ASN A 653 -12.57 -10.97 -35.25
C ASN A 653 -12.93 -10.87 -33.76
N PHE A 654 -12.03 -10.33 -32.91
CA PHE A 654 -12.29 -10.17 -31.48
C PHE A 654 -13.52 -9.30 -31.20
N GLN A 655 -14.44 -9.80 -30.37
CA GLN A 655 -15.56 -9.05 -29.82
C GLN A 655 -15.73 -9.40 -28.34
N ILE A 656 -16.03 -8.41 -27.50
CA ILE A 656 -16.23 -8.60 -26.06
C ILE A 656 -17.65 -9.08 -25.76
N PHE A 657 -18.64 -8.47 -26.42
CA PHE A 657 -20.05 -8.82 -26.30
C PHE A 657 -20.62 -9.12 -27.68
N VAL A 658 -21.38 -10.22 -27.80
CA VAL A 658 -22.11 -10.53 -29.04
C VAL A 658 -23.08 -9.39 -29.41
N ASP A 659 -23.15 -9.05 -30.70
CA ASP A 659 -23.92 -7.92 -31.24
C ASP A 659 -23.68 -6.57 -30.52
N ASP A 660 -22.47 -6.32 -29.99
CA ASP A 660 -22.07 -5.10 -29.29
C ASP A 660 -23.00 -4.69 -28.11
N CYS A 661 -23.62 -5.67 -27.43
CA CYS A 661 -24.65 -5.47 -26.40
C CYS A 661 -25.99 -4.89 -26.93
N VAL A 662 -26.25 -4.90 -28.24
CA VAL A 662 -27.53 -4.42 -28.81
C VAL A 662 -28.63 -5.48 -28.62
N PRO A 663 -29.77 -5.18 -27.98
CA PRO A 663 -30.85 -6.15 -27.81
C PRO A 663 -31.64 -6.42 -29.11
N PRO A 664 -32.24 -7.61 -29.30
CA PRO A 664 -32.94 -7.99 -30.53
C PRO A 664 -34.18 -7.12 -30.80
N ALA A 665 -34.55 -6.95 -32.06
CA ALA A 665 -35.63 -6.04 -32.46
C ALA A 665 -37.01 -6.34 -31.83
N SER A 666 -37.27 -7.57 -31.38
CA SER A 666 -38.52 -7.97 -30.72
C SER A 666 -38.72 -7.30 -29.35
N SER A 667 -37.65 -7.06 -28.57
CA SER A 667 -37.78 -6.45 -27.23
C SER A 667 -38.17 -4.96 -27.27
N ARG A 668 -37.93 -4.28 -28.41
CA ARG A 668 -38.32 -2.88 -28.62
C ARG A 668 -39.82 -2.68 -28.82
N ILE A 669 -40.59 -3.76 -28.98
CA ILE A 669 -42.06 -3.69 -29.18
C ILE A 669 -42.78 -3.67 -27.83
N GLU A 670 -42.27 -4.37 -26.81
CA GLU A 670 -42.83 -4.33 -25.46
C GLU A 670 -42.51 -2.99 -24.76
N GLN A 671 -41.29 -2.47 -24.90
CA GLN A 671 -40.89 -1.16 -24.36
C GLN A 671 -41.58 0.06 -25.00
N ARG A 672 -42.44 -0.13 -26.02
CA ARG A 672 -43.28 0.93 -26.62
C ARG A 672 -44.74 0.91 -26.17
N ASN A 673 -45.14 -0.09 -25.37
CA ASN A 673 -46.51 -0.32 -24.93
C ASN A 673 -46.67 -0.27 -23.39
N ILE A 674 -45.76 0.42 -22.69
CA ILE A 674 -45.82 0.69 -21.25
C ILE A 674 -45.70 2.20 -21.05
#